data_AF-A0A8X6GLL6-F1
#
_entry.id   AF-A0A8X6GLL6-F1
#
_cell.length_a   1.000
_cell.length_b   1.000
_cell.length_c   1.000
_cell.angle_alpha   90.00
_cell.angle_beta   90.00
_cell.angle_gamma   90.00
#
_symmetry.space_group_name_H-M   'P 1'
#
loop_
_entity.id
_entity.type
_entity.pdbx_description
1 polymer ?
#
loop_
_entity_poly.entity_id
_entity_poly.type
_entity_poly.pdbx_seq_one_letter_code
_entity_poly.pdbx_strand_id
1 'polypeptide(L)'
;MIFTNRKQSTVIAKEEFLQALQELNIPRHYIKNKHLKTPFVKHEMLTVPVKRKQYVKPVVKQNKIDEKQNRIGEEFADDDPKWDETQPCIERMPSTSKQAASILNIEPSTLTNLEGTRDARASLSSKESEIKLGNVKCPVHVTNISTLEKLNNVRINVFGFEDEIFPLYVSSREDLDCINLLYISNEERQHYCLIRNFSRLIGDLSKHKRAHICYRCLHRFCREDLLQEHLNYCKNVSPQKIKMPSPDRNILQFQKIEFQHKVPFIIYADFESIIIPYHSVQPKNQSAYTEKIARHEPCGYAYVVIDANGKMLKPITVYRGPDAATHFINNLIKEKDQITPMITTIMPMNLSPEEEEQFNSETRCYLCKHLLENDKVRDHCHLSGRYRGAAHNYCNLKYKMRKMIPVVFHNLKNYDAHHIIKCLGNFKDHEFNILANNMEKYITFSMRKNIKENNVTVSLQFIDSFQFLPTSLQKLVQNLKDSDFNILKQNVSLDKIHLLLRKGLKLTKVHKVLSFKQKPWLKPYIEFNTNQRKLASSSFEKDFFKLLNNSVYGKTMENVRKHSNVQLVTSEKQAKKLVAAPTFKRFKIITESLVVLEKLKSCITLNRPIYIGFVILELSKVLMYNFHYNHIKKRYMDKANLLFTDTDSLTYEIETEDIYRDMGENLNIYDTSDYPQDHALYSEKNKKRIGCFKDEINSRPIIEFVSLRAKMYSMLTPDSEKKTAKGVSKVVIQQKLKHSNYLQCLKENKSTKENMILIKSENHDIYTVRQNKTALSSFDDKRYILDDNIGTFAYGHYKINENPI
;
A
#
# COMPACT_ATOMS: atom_id res chain seq x y z
N MET A 1 19.95 -29.94 7.64
CA MET A 1 18.59 -29.99 7.04
C MET A 1 18.04 -28.59 6.81
N ILE A 2 17.22 -28.34 5.76
CA ILE A 2 16.46 -27.08 5.60
C ILE A 2 14.98 -27.38 5.39
N PHE A 3 14.17 -27.10 6.40
CA PHE A 3 12.73 -27.32 6.34
C PHE A 3 12.00 -26.03 5.98
N THR A 4 11.14 -26.06 4.95
CA THR A 4 10.35 -24.88 4.52
C THR A 4 8.86 -25.19 4.52
N ASN A 5 8.10 -24.39 5.27
CA ASN A 5 6.65 -24.51 5.39
C ASN A 5 5.91 -23.77 4.27
N ARG A 6 4.64 -24.12 4.06
CA ARG A 6 3.70 -23.32 3.26
C ARG A 6 2.54 -22.85 4.14
N LYS A 7 2.42 -21.53 4.28
CA LYS A 7 1.55 -20.82 5.25
C LYS A 7 0.11 -21.33 5.30
N GLN A 8 -0.40 -21.50 6.51
CA GLN A 8 -1.81 -21.82 6.80
C GLN A 8 -2.45 -20.72 7.67
N SER A 9 -3.77 -20.56 7.58
CA SER A 9 -4.54 -19.53 8.29
C SER A 9 -5.95 -20.01 8.65
N THR A 10 -6.34 -19.80 9.89
CA THR A 10 -7.25 -20.70 10.62
C THR A 10 -7.77 -19.91 11.90
N VAL A 11 -8.93 -20.22 12.56
CA VAL A 11 -9.69 -19.44 13.64
C VAL A 11 -9.65 -20.03 15.11
N ILE A 12 -10.51 -19.70 16.12
CA ILE A 12 -11.23 -20.59 17.11
C ILE A 12 -12.30 -19.69 17.83
N ALA A 13 -12.74 -20.00 19.06
CA ALA A 13 -13.85 -19.39 19.82
C ALA A 13 -13.44 -18.93 21.25
N LYS A 14 -14.28 -18.08 21.84
CA LYS A 14 -14.01 -17.33 23.08
C LYS A 14 -13.95 -18.18 24.36
N GLU A 15 -14.60 -19.34 24.38
CA GLU A 15 -14.76 -20.17 25.59
C GLU A 15 -13.46 -20.89 25.98
N GLU A 16 -12.72 -21.41 25.00
CA GLU A 16 -11.41 -22.03 25.21
C GLU A 16 -10.37 -21.05 25.81
N PHE A 17 -10.51 -19.73 25.59
CA PHE A 17 -9.65 -18.75 26.27
C PHE A 17 -9.87 -18.72 27.77
N LEU A 18 -11.14 -18.73 28.18
CA LEU A 18 -11.52 -18.67 29.57
C LEU A 18 -11.15 -19.97 30.29
N GLN A 19 -11.29 -21.10 29.59
CA GLN A 19 -10.86 -22.41 30.06
C GLN A 19 -9.33 -22.51 30.18
N ALA A 20 -8.56 -22.11 29.17
CA ALA A 20 -7.10 -22.11 29.21
C ALA A 20 -6.53 -21.13 30.27
N LEU A 21 -7.20 -20.01 30.55
CA LEU A 21 -6.82 -19.12 31.65
C LEU A 21 -7.09 -19.74 33.03
N GLN A 22 -8.14 -20.57 33.15
CA GLN A 22 -8.44 -21.32 34.37
C GLN A 22 -7.44 -22.47 34.56
N GLU A 23 -7.12 -23.23 33.51
CA GLU A 23 -6.10 -24.31 33.53
C GLU A 23 -4.70 -23.79 33.90
N LEU A 24 -4.37 -22.54 33.53
CA LEU A 24 -3.08 -21.90 33.83
C LEU A 24 -3.09 -21.09 35.15
N ASN A 25 -4.15 -21.16 35.96
CA ASN A 25 -4.31 -20.40 37.21
C ASN A 25 -4.10 -18.88 37.09
N ILE A 26 -4.35 -18.28 35.91
CA ILE A 26 -4.16 -16.84 35.68
C ILE A 26 -5.40 -16.08 36.20
N PRO A 27 -5.27 -15.22 37.23
CA PRO A 27 -6.43 -14.59 37.86
C PRO A 27 -7.28 -13.73 36.91
N ARG A 28 -8.61 -13.85 37.00
CA ARG A 28 -9.55 -13.05 36.19
C ARG A 28 -9.37 -11.53 36.33
N HIS A 29 -8.76 -11.03 37.41
CA HIS A 29 -8.53 -9.59 37.63
C HIS A 29 -7.55 -8.94 36.63
N TYR A 30 -6.71 -9.72 35.93
CA TYR A 30 -5.89 -9.22 34.81
C TYR A 30 -6.74 -8.80 33.60
N ILE A 31 -8.04 -9.16 33.56
CA ILE A 31 -9.01 -8.76 32.54
C ILE A 31 -9.97 -7.72 33.13
N LYS A 32 -9.69 -6.43 32.90
CA LYS A 32 -10.62 -5.33 33.24
C LYS A 32 -11.82 -5.31 32.29
N ASN A 33 -12.77 -6.23 32.49
CA ASN A 33 -14.07 -6.26 31.84
C ASN A 33 -14.91 -5.04 32.26
N LYS A 34 -15.03 -4.01 31.41
CA LYS A 34 -15.99 -2.92 31.59
C LYS A 34 -17.03 -2.73 30.47
N HIS A 35 -16.91 -3.39 29.32
CA HIS A 35 -17.82 -3.18 28.17
C HIS A 35 -18.22 -4.46 27.40
N LEU A 36 -18.62 -5.51 28.13
CA LEU A 36 -19.31 -6.68 27.56
C LEU A 36 -20.71 -6.84 28.20
N LYS A 37 -21.60 -5.85 27.98
CA LYS A 37 -23.04 -6.06 28.11
C LYS A 37 -23.57 -6.68 26.81
N THR A 38 -23.89 -7.96 26.84
CA THR A 38 -24.60 -8.66 25.77
C THR A 38 -26.10 -8.41 25.88
N PRO A 39 -26.78 -7.86 24.86
CA PRO A 39 -28.19 -8.13 24.68
C PRO A 39 -28.32 -9.52 24.03
N PHE A 40 -28.77 -10.51 24.81
CA PHE A 40 -29.28 -11.75 24.24
C PHE A 40 -30.65 -11.46 23.63
N VAL A 41 -30.77 -11.58 22.32
CA VAL A 41 -32.06 -11.79 21.65
C VAL A 41 -32.04 -13.22 21.13
N LYS A 42 -32.86 -14.09 21.73
CA LYS A 42 -33.16 -15.40 21.15
C LYS A 42 -33.89 -15.17 19.83
N HIS A 43 -33.37 -15.70 18.72
CA HIS A 43 -34.20 -16.01 17.57
C HIS A 43 -34.56 -17.49 17.64
N GLU A 44 -35.74 -17.75 18.18
CA GLU A 44 -36.45 -19.01 17.95
C GLU A 44 -36.94 -19.03 16.49
N MET A 45 -36.98 -20.23 15.89
CA MET A 45 -37.47 -20.40 14.53
C MET A 45 -38.98 -20.18 14.51
N LEU A 46 -39.46 -19.25 13.68
CA LEU A 46 -40.89 -19.10 13.39
C LEU A 46 -41.14 -19.23 11.88
N THR A 47 -41.38 -20.46 11.46
CA THR A 47 -42.22 -20.74 10.29
C THR A 47 -43.67 -20.42 10.64
N VAL A 48 -44.29 -19.47 9.95
CA VAL A 48 -45.73 -19.18 10.06
C VAL A 48 -46.32 -19.02 8.65
N PRO A 49 -47.46 -19.66 8.33
CA PRO A 49 -47.99 -19.73 6.97
C PRO A 49 -48.79 -18.48 6.55
N VAL A 50 -49.03 -18.38 5.24
CA VAL A 50 -49.85 -17.35 4.59
C VAL A 50 -51.33 -17.47 4.98
N LYS A 51 -51.95 -16.39 5.47
CA LYS A 51 -53.38 -16.10 5.26
C LYS A 51 -53.60 -14.61 4.95
N ARG A 52 -54.47 -14.35 3.97
CA ARG A 52 -54.86 -13.02 3.47
C ARG A 52 -55.75 -12.27 4.46
N LYS A 53 -55.68 -10.93 4.49
CA LYS A 53 -56.87 -10.05 4.41
C LYS A 53 -56.54 -8.57 4.10
N GLN A 54 -57.13 -8.12 2.99
CA GLN A 54 -57.69 -6.80 2.63
C GLN A 54 -56.91 -5.47 2.84
N TYR A 55 -56.95 -4.68 1.76
CA TYR A 55 -56.47 -3.31 1.61
C TYR A 55 -57.39 -2.26 2.25
N VAL A 56 -56.83 -1.14 2.72
CA VAL A 56 -57.47 0.19 2.71
C VAL A 56 -56.43 1.23 2.23
N LYS A 57 -56.82 2.12 1.32
CA LYS A 57 -55.98 3.21 0.76
C LYS A 57 -56.22 4.54 1.49
N PRO A 58 -55.22 5.44 1.53
CA PRO A 58 -55.40 6.88 1.35
C PRO A 58 -54.76 7.29 0.01
N VAL A 59 -55.52 7.61 -1.04
CA VAL A 59 -56.21 8.90 -1.31
C VAL A 59 -55.23 10.05 -1.57
N VAL A 60 -55.16 10.42 -2.85
CA VAL A 60 -54.47 11.60 -3.39
C VAL A 60 -55.30 12.86 -3.11
N LYS A 61 -54.64 14.00 -2.86
CA LYS A 61 -55.19 15.33 -3.18
C LYS A 61 -54.17 16.14 -3.97
N GLN A 62 -54.68 16.88 -4.93
CA GLN A 62 -53.97 17.63 -5.96
C GLN A 62 -54.74 18.94 -6.18
N ASN A 63 -54.10 19.94 -6.81
CA ASN A 63 -54.64 21.27 -7.17
C ASN A 63 -54.71 22.26 -5.97
N LYS A 64 -54.59 23.58 -6.15
CA LYS A 64 -54.75 24.40 -7.37
C LYS A 64 -53.65 25.47 -7.56
N ILE A 65 -53.55 25.94 -8.80
CA ILE A 65 -53.04 27.26 -9.20
C ILE A 65 -54.16 28.29 -8.99
N ASP A 66 -53.86 29.51 -8.55
CA ASP A 66 -54.64 30.71 -8.91
C ASP A 66 -53.73 31.96 -8.82
N GLU A 67 -53.88 32.86 -9.78
CA GLU A 67 -53.12 34.12 -9.88
C GLU A 67 -53.82 35.25 -9.11
N LYS A 68 -53.06 36.23 -8.60
CA LYS A 68 -53.51 37.63 -8.55
C LYS A 68 -52.35 38.61 -8.46
N GLN A 69 -52.62 39.82 -8.97
CA GLN A 69 -51.63 40.75 -9.49
C GLN A 69 -51.31 41.92 -8.52
N ASN A 70 -50.14 42.53 -8.76
CA ASN A 70 -49.91 43.98 -8.82
C ASN A 70 -49.86 44.86 -7.54
N ARG A 71 -48.82 45.73 -7.60
CA ARG A 71 -48.73 47.16 -7.22
C ARG A 71 -48.11 47.58 -5.87
N ILE A 72 -47.04 48.39 -5.99
CA ILE A 72 -46.60 49.51 -5.13
C ILE A 72 -46.09 49.08 -3.74
N GLY A 73 -45.05 49.65 -3.12
CA GLY A 73 -44.09 50.70 -3.50
C GLY A 73 -43.38 51.20 -2.22
N GLU A 74 -42.12 51.65 -2.36
CA GLU A 74 -41.38 52.61 -1.51
C GLU A 74 -41.34 52.52 0.05
N GLU A 75 -40.10 52.65 0.54
CA GLU A 75 -39.65 53.48 1.69
C GLU A 75 -39.57 53.01 3.17
N PHE A 76 -38.33 53.16 3.68
CA PHE A 76 -37.82 53.64 4.99
C PHE A 76 -38.00 52.95 6.36
N ALA A 77 -36.87 53.05 7.10
CA ALA A 77 -36.67 53.27 8.54
C ALA A 77 -36.65 52.10 9.57
N ASP A 78 -35.43 51.86 10.07
CA ASP A 78 -34.99 51.93 11.48
C ASP A 78 -35.48 50.97 12.60
N ASP A 79 -34.61 50.96 13.62
CA ASP A 79 -34.68 50.49 15.01
C ASP A 79 -34.47 48.99 15.36
N ASP A 80 -33.28 48.80 15.96
CA ASP A 80 -32.83 47.70 16.81
C ASP A 80 -33.58 47.71 18.16
N PRO A 81 -33.70 46.56 18.88
CA PRO A 81 -33.17 46.62 20.24
C PRO A 81 -32.50 45.34 20.77
N LYS A 82 -31.27 45.55 21.26
CA LYS A 82 -30.72 45.10 22.57
C LYS A 82 -31.02 43.68 23.08
N TRP A 83 -29.95 42.92 23.35
CA TRP A 83 -29.87 42.09 24.56
C TRP A 83 -28.50 42.21 25.24
N ASP A 84 -28.51 42.00 26.56
CA ASP A 84 -27.60 42.61 27.53
C ASP A 84 -26.30 41.82 27.82
N GLU A 85 -25.38 42.47 28.54
CA GLU A 85 -24.02 42.04 28.83
C GLU A 85 -23.91 40.88 29.84
N THR A 86 -22.81 40.12 29.77
CA THR A 86 -21.98 39.79 30.96
C THR A 86 -20.65 39.12 30.56
N GLN A 87 -19.56 39.77 30.93
CA GLN A 87 -18.17 39.28 30.90
C GLN A 87 -17.70 39.02 32.35
N PRO A 88 -16.44 38.60 32.62
CA PRO A 88 -15.50 37.78 31.85
C PRO A 88 -14.88 36.65 32.73
N CYS A 89 -13.90 35.90 32.17
CA CYS A 89 -12.76 35.40 32.95
C CYS A 89 -11.52 35.36 32.06
N ILE A 90 -10.51 36.18 32.39
CA ILE A 90 -9.24 36.33 31.66
C ILE A 90 -8.11 35.90 32.60
N GLU A 91 -7.23 35.01 32.14
CA GLU A 91 -5.90 34.84 32.75
C GLU A 91 -4.81 34.80 31.68
N ARG A 92 -3.58 35.11 32.12
CA ARG A 92 -2.46 35.57 31.29
C ARG A 92 -1.84 34.44 30.44
N MET A 93 -1.42 34.78 29.22
CA MET A 93 -0.57 33.93 28.35
C MET A 93 0.88 34.45 28.32
N PRO A 94 1.89 33.56 28.16
CA PRO A 94 3.29 33.96 28.02
C PRO A 94 3.58 34.65 26.67
N SER A 95 4.62 35.49 26.69
CA SER A 95 4.91 36.55 25.70
C SER A 95 5.35 36.06 24.31
N THR A 96 5.86 34.84 24.17
CA THR A 96 6.42 34.29 22.92
C THR A 96 5.38 34.00 21.84
N SER A 97 4.14 33.71 22.23
CA SER A 97 3.07 33.27 21.32
C SER A 97 2.54 34.37 20.39
N LYS A 98 2.68 35.65 20.77
CA LYS A 98 2.22 36.79 19.96
C LYS A 98 3.19 37.16 18.83
N GLN A 99 4.50 36.99 19.01
CA GLN A 99 5.51 37.47 18.06
C GLN A 99 5.53 36.71 16.72
N ALA A 100 5.29 35.40 16.72
CA ALA A 100 5.24 34.65 15.45
C ALA A 100 3.96 34.90 14.64
N ALA A 101 2.93 35.48 15.24
CA ALA A 101 1.65 35.74 14.60
C ALA A 101 1.70 36.99 13.70
N SER A 102 2.38 38.08 14.06
CA SER A 102 2.45 39.27 13.18
C SER A 102 3.22 39.02 11.87
N ILE A 103 4.08 38.00 11.84
CA ILE A 103 5.14 37.85 10.83
C ILE A 103 4.73 37.00 9.62
N LEU A 104 3.60 36.31 9.72
CA LEU A 104 3.07 35.47 8.64
C LEU A 104 1.93 36.18 7.87
N ASN A 105 2.02 37.52 7.77
CA ASN A 105 1.02 38.42 7.18
C ASN A 105 -0.39 38.24 7.77
N ILE A 106 -0.49 38.17 9.10
CA ILE A 106 -1.78 38.05 9.80
C ILE A 106 -2.39 39.45 10.03
N GLU A 107 -2.92 40.02 8.94
CA GLU A 107 -3.82 41.18 8.94
C GLU A 107 -4.89 41.09 10.06
N PRO A 108 -5.01 42.09 10.94
CA PRO A 108 -6.15 42.24 11.86
C PRO A 108 -7.46 42.64 11.17
N SER A 109 -7.45 42.91 9.86
CA SER A 109 -8.53 43.55 9.10
C SER A 109 -9.66 42.59 8.69
N THR A 110 -10.39 42.03 9.65
CA THR A 110 -11.77 41.54 9.41
C THR A 110 -12.68 41.72 10.64
N LEU A 111 -12.37 42.71 11.48
CA LEU A 111 -13.22 43.19 12.58
C LEU A 111 -13.58 44.67 12.36
N THR A 112 -14.31 44.96 11.28
CA THR A 112 -15.07 46.21 11.14
C THR A 112 -16.46 46.00 11.70
N ASN A 113 -16.59 46.21 13.01
CA ASN A 113 -17.60 47.06 13.64
C ASN A 113 -17.57 46.87 15.15
N LEU A 114 -17.04 47.87 15.85
CA LEU A 114 -17.49 48.39 17.15
C LEU A 114 -16.52 49.50 17.55
N GLU A 115 -16.99 50.74 17.53
CA GLU A 115 -16.26 51.87 18.09
C GLU A 115 -16.26 51.77 19.61
N GLY A 116 -15.09 51.89 20.25
CA GLY A 116 -15.00 51.85 21.70
C GLY A 116 -13.56 51.76 22.20
N THR A 117 -13.20 52.69 23.10
CA THR A 117 -11.90 52.81 23.80
C THR A 117 -10.69 53.20 22.93
N ARG A 118 -10.22 54.45 23.10
CA ARG A 118 -9.00 54.99 22.47
C ARG A 118 -7.69 54.49 23.11
N ASP A 119 -7.77 53.82 24.26
CA ASP A 119 -6.61 53.61 25.14
C ASP A 119 -5.79 52.33 24.88
N ALA A 120 -6.13 51.54 23.86
CA ALA A 120 -5.35 50.35 23.47
C ALA A 120 -4.22 50.65 22.45
N ARG A 121 -4.09 51.90 21.94
CA ARG A 121 -3.08 52.27 20.93
C ARG A 121 -1.67 52.52 21.49
N ALA A 122 -1.50 52.63 22.80
CA ALA A 122 -0.28 53.17 23.42
C ALA A 122 0.80 52.14 23.84
N SER A 123 0.69 50.85 23.48
CA SER A 123 1.60 49.79 23.97
C SER A 123 2.16 48.84 22.90
N LEU A 124 2.10 49.18 21.62
CA LEU A 124 2.30 48.24 20.50
C LEU A 124 3.48 48.55 19.54
N SER A 125 4.42 49.42 19.93
CA SER A 125 5.46 49.94 19.01
C SER A 125 6.92 49.53 19.32
N SER A 126 7.19 48.58 20.23
CA SER A 126 8.56 48.34 20.75
C SER A 126 9.21 46.97 20.52
N LYS A 127 8.52 45.96 19.95
CA LYS A 127 9.10 44.59 19.73
C LYS A 127 8.63 43.83 18.47
N GLU A 128 8.37 44.51 17.35
CA GLU A 128 8.12 43.83 16.06
C GLU A 128 9.42 43.34 15.37
N SER A 129 10.59 43.69 15.89
CA SER A 129 11.90 43.55 15.24
C SER A 129 12.70 42.27 15.58
N GLU A 130 12.15 41.33 16.34
CA GLU A 130 12.92 40.23 16.99
C GLU A 130 12.83 38.83 16.33
N ILE A 131 12.31 38.69 15.10
CA ILE A 131 12.30 37.39 14.37
C ILE A 131 13.05 37.47 13.04
N LYS A 132 13.97 36.54 12.87
CA LYS A 132 14.90 36.41 11.75
C LYS A 132 14.25 35.57 10.66
N LEU A 133 13.84 36.25 9.57
CA LEU A 133 13.42 35.60 8.32
C LEU A 133 14.60 35.02 7.53
N GLY A 134 15.80 35.59 7.69
CA GLY A 134 16.99 35.21 6.92
C GLY A 134 16.72 35.37 5.42
N ASN A 135 16.93 34.29 4.65
CA ASN A 135 16.71 34.27 3.19
C ASN A 135 15.26 33.92 2.78
N VAL A 136 14.31 33.80 3.73
CA VAL A 136 12.92 33.46 3.43
C VAL A 136 12.15 34.72 3.00
N LYS A 137 11.65 34.74 1.76
CA LYS A 137 10.78 35.80 1.25
C LYS A 137 9.33 35.62 1.70
N CYS A 138 8.63 36.73 1.95
CA CYS A 138 7.19 36.74 2.18
C CYS A 138 6.41 36.79 0.85
N PRO A 139 5.19 36.21 0.78
CA PRO A 139 4.53 35.40 1.81
C PRO A 139 5.26 34.07 2.06
N VAL A 140 5.34 33.66 3.32
CA VAL A 140 6.10 32.47 3.73
C VAL A 140 5.40 31.21 3.27
N HIS A 141 5.96 30.50 2.29
CA HIS A 141 5.46 29.18 1.89
C HIS A 141 5.71 28.12 2.98
N VAL A 142 4.76 27.19 3.15
CA VAL A 142 4.74 26.15 4.20
C VAL A 142 6.04 25.33 4.29
N THR A 143 6.72 25.11 3.16
CA THR A 143 8.01 24.40 3.09
C THR A 143 9.12 25.07 3.92
N ASN A 144 9.05 26.39 4.09
CA ASN A 144 10.08 27.20 4.74
C ASN A 144 9.87 27.33 6.26
N ILE A 145 8.73 26.87 6.79
CA ILE A 145 8.40 26.93 8.22
C ILE A 145 9.45 26.21 9.08
N SER A 146 9.97 25.07 8.61
CA SER A 146 11.03 24.34 9.32
C SER A 146 12.37 25.10 9.42
N THR A 147 12.61 26.06 8.53
CA THR A 147 13.77 26.96 8.58
C THR A 147 13.53 28.07 9.60
N LEU A 148 12.34 28.68 9.59
CA LEU A 148 11.94 29.70 10.57
C LEU A 148 11.91 29.15 12.01
N GLU A 149 11.43 27.90 12.18
CA GLU A 149 11.40 27.21 13.48
C GLU A 149 12.80 27.12 14.12
N LYS A 150 13.81 26.81 13.29
CA LYS A 150 15.22 26.74 13.70
C LYS A 150 15.84 28.12 13.92
N LEU A 151 15.63 29.06 13.00
CA LEU A 151 16.22 30.41 13.06
C LEU A 151 15.78 31.20 14.30
N ASN A 152 14.55 30.94 14.78
CA ASN A 152 13.92 31.72 15.85
C ASN A 152 13.72 30.91 17.14
N ASN A 153 14.17 29.66 17.16
CA ASN A 153 14.02 28.74 18.28
C ASN A 153 12.57 28.67 18.83
N VAL A 154 11.60 28.47 17.94
CA VAL A 154 10.17 28.34 18.28
C VAL A 154 9.68 26.91 17.97
N ARG A 155 8.37 26.66 18.14
CA ARG A 155 7.68 25.43 17.73
C ARG A 155 6.38 25.80 17.01
N ILE A 156 6.24 25.40 15.76
CA ILE A 156 5.13 25.83 14.89
C ILE A 156 4.36 24.62 14.35
N ASN A 157 3.02 24.71 14.37
CA ASN A 157 2.13 23.86 13.59
C ASN A 157 1.34 24.71 12.59
N VAL A 158 1.18 24.22 11.37
CA VAL A 158 0.37 24.82 10.31
C VAL A 158 -0.69 23.82 9.86
N PHE A 159 -1.93 24.27 9.79
CA PHE A 159 -3.09 23.50 9.33
C PHE A 159 -3.72 24.20 8.13
N GLY A 160 -4.12 23.46 7.09
CA GLY A 160 -4.87 24.00 5.98
C GLY A 160 -6.38 23.82 6.17
N PHE A 161 -7.16 24.62 5.46
CA PHE A 161 -8.61 24.51 5.38
C PHE A 161 -9.06 24.52 3.91
N GLU A 162 -9.89 23.54 3.54
CA GLU A 162 -10.65 23.51 2.28
C GLU A 162 -12.13 23.29 2.69
N ASP A 163 -12.66 22.06 2.64
CA ASP A 163 -13.96 21.71 3.26
C ASP A 163 -13.84 21.36 4.74
N GLU A 164 -12.65 20.92 5.16
CA GLU A 164 -12.34 20.55 6.54
C GLU A 164 -10.87 20.87 6.86
N ILE A 165 -10.56 21.03 8.14
CA ILE A 165 -9.18 21.25 8.60
C ILE A 165 -8.32 20.01 8.40
N PHE A 166 -7.10 20.18 7.92
CA PHE A 166 -6.06 19.14 7.78
C PHE A 166 -4.67 19.66 8.18
N PRO A 167 -3.75 18.83 8.66
CA PRO A 167 -2.40 19.26 8.98
C PRO A 167 -1.56 19.46 7.71
N LEU A 168 -0.79 20.54 7.66
CA LEU A 168 0.16 20.87 6.60
C LEU A 168 1.61 20.71 7.11
N TYR A 169 1.89 21.27 8.28
CA TYR A 169 3.15 21.12 9.00
C TYR A 169 2.84 20.89 10.48
N VAL A 170 3.52 19.94 11.10
CA VAL A 170 3.46 19.74 12.56
C VAL A 170 4.88 19.49 13.02
N SER A 171 5.35 20.29 13.96
CA SER A 171 6.72 20.23 14.46
C SER A 171 7.05 18.84 15.01
N SER A 172 8.34 18.51 15.01
CA SER A 172 8.91 17.37 15.75
C SER A 172 9.40 17.78 17.15
N ARG A 173 9.38 19.07 17.48
CA ARG A 173 9.74 19.60 18.79
C ARG A 173 8.65 19.33 19.81
N GLU A 174 9.06 19.13 21.06
CA GLU A 174 8.20 18.90 22.23
C GLU A 174 8.60 19.80 23.42
N ASP A 175 9.72 20.51 23.30
CA ASP A 175 10.41 21.29 24.34
C ASP A 175 9.89 22.70 24.56
N LEU A 176 9.02 23.21 23.67
CA LEU A 176 8.51 24.58 23.69
C LEU A 176 6.99 24.65 23.53
N ASP A 177 6.42 25.79 23.94
CA ASP A 177 5.04 26.18 23.67
C ASP A 177 4.76 26.19 22.16
N CYS A 178 3.62 25.61 21.79
CA CYS A 178 3.29 25.35 20.39
C CYS A 178 2.40 26.45 19.79
N ILE A 179 2.91 27.13 18.77
CA ILE A 179 2.16 28.13 18.01
C ILE A 179 1.39 27.40 16.90
N ASN A 180 0.05 27.40 16.99
CA ASN A 180 -0.83 26.74 16.03
C ASN A 180 -1.40 27.78 15.06
N LEU A 181 -1.23 27.53 13.76
CA LEU A 181 -1.59 28.47 12.69
C LEU A 181 -2.52 27.79 11.67
N LEU A 182 -3.54 28.52 11.22
CA LEU A 182 -4.37 28.15 10.09
C LEU A 182 -3.79 28.83 8.84
N TYR A 183 -3.59 28.11 7.76
CA TYR A 183 -3.19 28.65 6.47
C TYR A 183 -4.38 28.66 5.53
N ILE A 184 -4.73 29.84 5.06
CA ILE A 184 -5.81 30.10 4.11
C ILE A 184 -5.18 30.65 2.84
N SER A 185 -5.51 30.04 1.71
CA SER A 185 -5.06 30.49 0.39
C SER A 185 -6.22 30.47 -0.59
N ASN A 186 -6.47 31.61 -1.24
CA ASN A 186 -7.26 31.66 -2.47
C ASN A 186 -6.32 31.79 -3.68
N GLU A 187 -6.84 32.10 -4.88
CA GLU A 187 -6.01 32.13 -6.09
C GLU A 187 -5.02 33.31 -6.14
N GLU A 188 -5.19 34.33 -5.29
CA GLU A 188 -4.41 35.58 -5.31
C GLU A 188 -3.69 35.92 -4.00
N ARG A 189 -4.19 35.45 -2.86
CA ARG A 189 -3.72 35.80 -1.51
C ARG A 189 -3.46 34.56 -0.67
N GLN A 190 -2.35 34.60 0.07
CA GLN A 190 -1.95 33.61 1.06
C GLN A 190 -1.85 34.30 2.42
N HIS A 191 -2.52 33.75 3.43
CA HIS A 191 -2.65 34.36 4.75
C HIS A 191 -2.62 33.27 5.82
N TYR A 192 -1.94 33.55 6.92
CA TYR A 192 -1.99 32.70 8.11
C TYR A 192 -2.97 33.31 9.13
N CYS A 193 -3.56 32.52 10.01
CA CYS A 193 -4.36 32.99 11.15
C CYS A 193 -3.90 32.28 12.42
N LEU A 194 -3.79 32.97 13.55
CA LEU A 194 -3.45 32.36 14.83
C LEU A 194 -4.63 31.54 15.37
N ILE A 195 -4.45 30.23 15.54
CA ILE A 195 -5.47 29.36 16.15
C ILE A 195 -5.40 29.48 17.67
N ARG A 196 -6.16 30.43 18.24
CA ARG A 196 -6.25 30.64 19.69
C ARG A 196 -6.84 29.45 20.47
N ASN A 197 -7.76 28.69 19.85
CA ASN A 197 -8.36 27.51 20.48
C ASN A 197 -8.66 26.42 19.44
N PHE A 198 -7.84 25.37 19.45
CA PHE A 198 -7.92 24.29 18.46
C PHE A 198 -9.15 23.38 18.63
N SER A 199 -9.60 23.16 19.87
CA SER A 199 -10.77 22.31 20.15
C SER A 199 -12.07 22.95 19.66
N ARG A 200 -12.24 24.28 19.83
CA ARG A 200 -13.37 25.02 19.26
C ARG A 200 -13.37 24.97 17.74
N LEU A 201 -12.20 25.17 17.12
CA LEU A 201 -12.05 25.18 15.66
C LEU A 201 -12.43 23.83 15.00
N ILE A 202 -12.26 22.70 15.68
CA ILE A 202 -12.68 21.36 15.21
C ILE A 202 -14.15 21.02 15.54
N GLY A 203 -14.94 21.99 16.02
CA GLY A 203 -16.39 21.84 16.20
C GLY A 203 -16.77 21.05 17.45
N ASP A 204 -16.03 21.20 18.56
CA ASP A 204 -16.42 20.61 19.84
C ASP A 204 -17.58 21.38 20.50
N LEU A 205 -18.81 21.12 20.04
CA LEU A 205 -20.05 21.71 20.56
C LEU A 205 -20.58 21.01 21.83
N SER A 206 -19.89 19.97 22.33
CA SER A 206 -20.37 19.22 23.49
C SER A 206 -20.06 19.96 24.80
N LYS A 207 -21.10 20.26 25.60
CA LYS A 207 -20.95 20.95 26.91
C LYS A 207 -20.12 20.16 27.94
N HIS A 208 -19.73 18.90 27.65
CA HIS A 208 -19.07 18.01 28.59
C HIS A 208 -17.85 17.29 27.97
N LYS A 209 -16.65 17.77 28.38
CA LYS A 209 -15.29 17.28 28.11
C LYS A 209 -14.60 17.85 26.87
N ARG A 210 -13.50 18.60 27.11
CA ARG A 210 -12.52 18.99 26.09
C ARG A 210 -11.98 17.72 25.41
N ALA A 211 -12.15 17.55 24.10
CA ALA A 211 -11.50 16.44 23.40
C ALA A 211 -9.98 16.65 23.34
N HIS A 212 -9.22 15.58 23.60
CA HIS A 212 -7.76 15.55 23.46
C HIS A 212 -7.43 15.21 21.99
N ILE A 213 -6.70 16.07 21.27
CA ILE A 213 -6.56 15.95 19.82
C ILE A 213 -5.09 15.77 19.42
N CYS A 214 -4.80 14.74 18.62
CA CYS A 214 -3.47 14.57 18.04
C CYS A 214 -3.29 15.50 16.84
N TYR A 215 -2.47 16.54 16.97
CA TYR A 215 -2.22 17.51 15.88
C TYR A 215 -1.70 16.86 14.58
N ARG A 216 -0.96 15.74 14.64
CA ARG A 216 -0.48 15.03 13.44
C ARG A 216 -1.57 14.34 12.63
N CYS A 217 -2.64 13.86 13.26
CA CYS A 217 -3.64 13.04 12.57
C CYS A 217 -5.09 13.51 12.71
N LEU A 218 -5.31 14.52 13.54
CA LEU A 218 -6.60 15.10 13.94
C LEU A 218 -7.60 14.08 14.52
N HIS A 219 -7.10 12.95 15.03
CA HIS A 219 -7.93 12.01 15.78
C HIS A 219 -8.23 12.58 17.17
N ARG A 220 -9.50 12.43 17.59
CA ARG A 220 -10.02 12.88 18.88
C ARG A 220 -10.00 11.72 19.86
N PHE A 221 -9.45 11.96 21.05
CA PHE A 221 -9.41 11.03 22.17
C PHE A 221 -10.26 11.58 23.32
N CYS A 222 -10.97 10.68 24.01
CA CYS A 222 -11.80 11.04 25.17
C CYS A 222 -11.01 11.20 26.48
N ARG A 223 -9.69 10.92 26.46
CA ARG A 223 -8.76 10.97 27.60
C ARG A 223 -7.33 11.26 27.11
N GLU A 224 -6.55 11.94 27.95
CA GLU A 224 -5.14 12.27 27.68
C GLU A 224 -4.23 11.04 27.59
N ASP A 225 -4.41 10.04 28.46
CA ASP A 225 -3.54 8.84 28.45
C ASP A 225 -3.62 8.06 27.13
N LEU A 226 -4.78 8.05 26.49
CA LEU A 226 -4.98 7.47 25.16
C LEU A 226 -4.31 8.29 24.05
N LEU A 227 -4.22 9.62 24.21
CA LEU A 227 -3.46 10.49 23.31
C LEU A 227 -1.95 10.25 23.48
N GLN A 228 -1.45 10.15 24.71
CA GLN A 228 -0.04 9.88 24.97
C GLN A 228 0.39 8.49 24.45
N GLU A 229 -0.41 7.45 24.69
CA GLU A 229 -0.20 6.14 24.07
C GLU A 229 -0.16 6.24 22.53
N HIS A 230 -1.00 7.10 21.95
CA HIS A 230 -1.04 7.34 20.50
C HIS A 230 0.17 8.09 19.95
N LEU A 231 0.67 9.11 20.65
CA LEU A 231 1.80 9.92 20.21
C LEU A 231 3.08 9.09 20.04
N ASN A 232 3.30 8.08 20.90
CA ASN A 232 4.41 7.13 20.82
C ASN A 232 4.63 6.53 19.42
N TYR A 233 3.55 6.20 18.70
CA TYR A 233 3.63 5.67 17.34
C TYR A 233 3.25 6.69 16.26
N CYS A 234 2.42 7.71 16.56
CA CYS A 234 2.01 8.69 15.56
C CYS A 234 3.11 9.73 15.23
N LYS A 235 4.05 10.00 16.15
CA LYS A 235 5.17 10.92 15.90
C LYS A 235 6.05 10.50 14.71
N ASN A 236 6.20 9.19 14.51
CA ASN A 236 6.95 8.57 13.42
C ASN A 236 6.22 8.59 12.06
N VAL A 237 5.09 9.29 11.95
CA VAL A 237 4.27 9.36 10.73
C VAL A 237 4.12 10.80 10.28
N SER A 238 4.09 11.00 8.96
CA SER A 238 3.81 12.29 8.33
C SER A 238 2.48 12.88 8.84
N PRO A 239 2.38 14.22 9.03
CA PRO A 239 1.11 14.86 9.41
C PRO A 239 0.07 14.67 8.29
N GLN A 240 -1.02 13.97 8.59
CA GLN A 240 -2.07 13.56 7.64
C GLN A 240 -3.37 13.30 8.40
N LYS A 241 -4.47 13.99 8.04
CA LYS A 241 -5.79 13.75 8.65
C LYS A 241 -6.25 12.32 8.38
N ILE A 242 -6.70 11.63 9.42
CA ILE A 242 -7.26 10.28 9.32
C ILE A 242 -8.79 10.35 9.25
N LYS A 243 -9.37 9.71 8.23
CA LYS A 243 -10.79 9.37 8.18
C LYS A 243 -10.98 7.86 8.24
N MET A 244 -12.02 7.41 8.93
CA MET A 244 -12.51 6.03 8.82
C MET A 244 -13.53 5.95 7.66
N PRO A 245 -13.77 4.76 7.08
CA PRO A 245 -14.88 4.57 6.16
C PRO A 245 -16.21 4.94 6.82
N SER A 246 -17.09 5.62 6.09
CA SER A 246 -18.46 5.93 6.52
C SER A 246 -19.30 4.65 6.66
N PRO A 247 -20.43 4.67 7.41
CA PRO A 247 -21.24 3.47 7.65
C PRO A 247 -21.77 2.79 6.37
N ASP A 248 -22.02 3.54 5.29
CA ASP A 248 -22.39 3.03 3.96
C ASP A 248 -21.22 2.38 3.19
N ARG A 249 -19.97 2.63 3.61
CA ARG A 249 -18.73 2.18 2.94
C ARG A 249 -17.82 1.35 3.86
N ASN A 250 -18.32 0.90 5.00
CA ASN A 250 -17.57 0.06 5.94
C ASN A 250 -17.51 -1.42 5.52
N ILE A 251 -18.39 -1.86 4.60
CA ILE A 251 -18.37 -3.19 3.98
C ILE A 251 -17.42 -3.19 2.78
N LEU A 252 -16.37 -4.01 2.84
CA LEU A 252 -15.50 -4.27 1.70
C LEU A 252 -16.13 -5.34 0.79
N GLN A 253 -16.55 -4.93 -0.41
CA GLN A 253 -17.05 -5.81 -1.46
C GLN A 253 -16.42 -5.46 -2.81
N PHE A 254 -16.50 -6.38 -3.78
CA PHE A 254 -16.03 -6.10 -5.14
C PHE A 254 -16.99 -5.13 -5.84
N GLN A 255 -16.63 -3.86 -5.87
CA GLN A 255 -17.46 -2.80 -6.46
C GLN A 255 -17.17 -2.55 -7.95
N LYS A 256 -16.06 -3.07 -8.47
CA LYS A 256 -15.45 -2.69 -9.76
C LYS A 256 -15.79 -3.65 -10.90
N ILE A 257 -17.10 -3.87 -11.11
CA ILE A 257 -17.64 -4.82 -12.08
C ILE A 257 -17.14 -4.53 -13.51
N GLU A 258 -16.88 -3.25 -13.82
CA GLU A 258 -16.32 -2.80 -15.10
C GLU A 258 -14.94 -3.38 -15.46
N PHE A 259 -14.22 -3.99 -14.52
CA PHE A 259 -12.94 -4.69 -14.76
C PHE A 259 -13.09 -6.19 -15.03
N GLN A 260 -14.30 -6.75 -15.02
CA GLN A 260 -14.55 -8.14 -15.45
C GLN A 260 -14.62 -8.27 -16.98
N HIS A 261 -14.84 -7.16 -17.70
CA HIS A 261 -14.75 -7.15 -19.17
C HIS A 261 -13.33 -7.46 -19.63
N LYS A 262 -13.21 -8.38 -20.60
CA LYS A 262 -12.03 -8.44 -21.45
C LYS A 262 -11.88 -7.09 -22.16
N VAL A 263 -10.67 -6.54 -22.15
CA VAL A 263 -10.34 -5.36 -22.95
C VAL A 263 -10.40 -5.72 -24.44
N PRO A 264 -10.98 -4.85 -25.30
CA PRO A 264 -11.20 -5.16 -26.72
C PRO A 264 -9.89 -5.30 -27.49
N PHE A 265 -8.89 -4.52 -27.12
CA PHE A 265 -7.58 -4.44 -27.75
C PHE A 265 -6.51 -4.22 -26.68
N ILE A 266 -5.35 -4.85 -26.86
CA ILE A 266 -4.15 -4.71 -26.01
C ILE A 266 -2.96 -4.46 -26.94
N ILE A 267 -2.11 -3.50 -26.59
CA ILE A 267 -0.84 -3.29 -27.27
C ILE A 267 0.26 -3.87 -26.39
N TYR A 268 1.09 -4.76 -26.94
CA TYR A 268 2.34 -5.17 -26.30
C TYR A 268 3.49 -4.47 -26.99
N ALA A 269 4.42 -3.89 -26.23
CA ALA A 269 5.52 -3.10 -26.76
C ALA A 269 6.82 -3.33 -25.97
N ASP A 270 7.95 -3.06 -26.64
CA ASP A 270 9.30 -3.16 -26.06
C ASP A 270 10.24 -2.14 -26.74
N PHE A 271 11.25 -1.65 -26.03
CA PHE A 271 12.26 -0.71 -26.55
C PHE A 271 13.65 -1.34 -26.63
N GLU A 272 14.37 -1.02 -27.71
CA GLU A 272 15.79 -1.28 -27.81
C GLU A 272 16.59 -0.01 -27.50
N SER A 273 17.74 -0.16 -26.86
CA SER A 273 18.60 0.96 -26.47
C SER A 273 20.05 0.75 -26.88
N ILE A 274 20.67 1.76 -27.50
CA ILE A 274 22.13 1.82 -27.67
C ILE A 274 22.74 2.23 -26.33
N ILE A 275 23.82 1.54 -25.95
CA ILE A 275 24.62 1.83 -24.77
C ILE A 275 25.81 2.70 -25.21
N ILE A 276 25.74 4.01 -24.95
CA ILE A 276 26.77 4.98 -25.34
C ILE A 276 27.75 5.13 -24.17
N PRO A 277 29.03 4.72 -24.33
CA PRO A 277 30.03 4.85 -23.28
C PRO A 277 30.42 6.32 -23.02
N TYR A 278 30.77 6.63 -21.78
CA TYR A 278 31.41 7.90 -21.45
C TYR A 278 32.92 7.79 -21.70
N HIS A 279 33.42 8.56 -22.68
CA HIS A 279 34.83 8.54 -23.06
C HIS A 279 35.76 9.39 -22.18
N SER A 280 35.23 10.24 -21.30
CA SER A 280 36.02 11.13 -20.45
C SER A 280 35.89 10.79 -18.96
N VAL A 281 37.04 10.45 -18.35
CA VAL A 281 37.19 10.37 -16.89
C VAL A 281 37.12 11.79 -16.32
N GLN A 282 35.92 12.24 -15.98
CA GLN A 282 35.74 13.41 -15.12
C GLN A 282 36.37 13.10 -13.76
N PRO A 283 37.45 13.80 -13.34
CA PRO A 283 38.09 13.54 -12.06
C PRO A 283 37.11 13.92 -10.95
N LYS A 284 36.56 12.91 -10.25
CA LYS A 284 35.71 13.12 -9.09
C LYS A 284 36.43 12.74 -7.82
N ASN A 285 36.21 13.57 -6.81
CA ASN A 285 36.63 13.41 -5.43
C ASN A 285 36.67 11.94 -4.99
N GLN A 286 37.73 11.58 -4.25
CA GLN A 286 38.05 10.21 -3.78
C GLN A 286 36.94 9.53 -2.92
N SER A 287 35.81 10.19 -2.70
CA SER A 287 34.65 9.75 -1.91
C SER A 287 33.48 9.16 -2.72
N ALA A 288 33.54 9.13 -4.06
CA ALA A 288 32.42 8.70 -4.90
C ALA A 288 32.34 7.16 -5.09
N TYR A 289 31.53 6.47 -4.26
CA TYR A 289 31.29 5.00 -4.35
C TYR A 289 30.58 4.50 -5.64
N THR A 290 30.32 5.35 -6.64
CA THR A 290 29.57 4.95 -7.85
C THR A 290 29.99 5.80 -9.05
N GLU A 291 30.39 5.11 -10.12
CA GLU A 291 30.91 5.64 -11.38
C GLU A 291 29.88 5.39 -12.50
N LYS A 292 29.63 6.37 -13.38
CA LYS A 292 28.78 6.20 -14.57
C LYS A 292 29.67 5.76 -15.74
N ILE A 293 29.42 4.57 -16.31
CA ILE A 293 30.21 4.01 -17.41
C ILE A 293 29.58 4.37 -18.76
N ALA A 294 28.26 4.28 -18.87
CA ALA A 294 27.54 4.50 -20.12
C ALA A 294 26.12 5.03 -19.87
N ARG A 295 25.55 5.68 -20.88
CA ARG A 295 24.16 6.13 -20.94
C ARG A 295 23.38 5.28 -21.95
N HIS A 296 22.12 5.00 -21.66
CA HIS A 296 21.25 4.26 -22.57
C HIS A 296 20.38 5.26 -23.34
N GLU A 297 20.38 5.18 -24.67
CA GLU A 297 19.48 5.96 -25.53
C GLU A 297 18.58 5.03 -26.37
N PRO A 298 17.26 5.28 -26.44
CA PRO A 298 16.34 4.43 -27.18
C PRO A 298 16.59 4.58 -28.69
N CYS A 299 16.94 3.48 -29.35
CA CYS A 299 17.31 3.45 -30.77
C CYS A 299 16.25 2.78 -31.66
N GLY A 300 15.27 2.14 -31.05
CA GLY A 300 14.20 1.45 -31.74
C GLY A 300 13.15 0.92 -30.78
N TYR A 301 12.07 0.42 -31.35
CA TYR A 301 11.00 -0.25 -30.60
C TYR A 301 10.29 -1.27 -31.50
N ALA A 302 9.55 -2.17 -30.87
CA ALA A 302 8.56 -3.01 -31.54
C ALA A 302 7.23 -2.92 -30.77
N TYR A 303 6.10 -2.97 -31.48
CA TYR A 303 4.80 -3.23 -30.86
C TYR A 303 3.88 -4.08 -31.73
N VAL A 304 2.95 -4.76 -31.06
CA VAL A 304 1.88 -5.56 -31.67
C VAL A 304 0.54 -5.20 -31.02
N VAL A 305 -0.50 -5.09 -31.85
CA VAL A 305 -1.89 -4.89 -31.39
C VAL A 305 -2.62 -6.22 -31.46
N ILE A 306 -3.14 -6.66 -30.32
CA ILE A 306 -3.84 -7.94 -30.11
C ILE A 306 -5.31 -7.65 -29.76
N ASP A 307 -6.25 -8.37 -30.39
CA ASP A 307 -7.69 -8.29 -30.09
C ASP A 307 -8.10 -9.12 -28.85
N ALA A 308 -9.38 -9.04 -28.46
CA ALA A 308 -9.94 -9.79 -27.33
C ALA A 308 -9.90 -11.34 -27.49
N ASN A 309 -9.61 -11.84 -28.69
CA ASN A 309 -9.49 -13.26 -29.03
C ASN A 309 -8.02 -13.73 -29.08
N GLY A 310 -7.05 -12.82 -28.95
CA GLY A 310 -5.62 -13.13 -29.07
C GLY A 310 -5.06 -13.01 -30.50
N LYS A 311 -5.85 -12.53 -31.46
CA LYS A 311 -5.43 -12.36 -32.85
C LYS A 311 -4.70 -11.02 -33.03
N MET A 312 -3.61 -11.03 -33.78
CA MET A 312 -2.94 -9.81 -34.24
C MET A 312 -3.81 -9.07 -35.26
N LEU A 313 -4.07 -7.77 -35.06
CA LEU A 313 -4.77 -6.97 -36.07
C LEU A 313 -3.93 -6.72 -37.32
N LYS A 314 -2.61 -6.65 -37.15
CA LYS A 314 -1.64 -6.40 -38.22
C LYS A 314 -0.25 -6.93 -37.85
N PRO A 315 0.70 -7.02 -38.80
CA PRO A 315 2.09 -7.38 -38.52
C PRO A 315 2.73 -6.50 -37.46
N ILE A 316 3.76 -7.01 -36.79
CA ILE A 316 4.52 -6.30 -35.75
C ILE A 316 5.07 -4.99 -36.35
N THR A 317 4.76 -3.87 -35.71
CA THR A 317 5.29 -2.57 -36.12
C THR A 317 6.64 -2.35 -35.45
N VAL A 318 7.70 -2.28 -36.25
CA VAL A 318 9.08 -2.09 -35.79
C VAL A 318 9.59 -0.74 -36.30
N TYR A 319 10.34 -0.04 -35.46
CA TYR A 319 11.06 1.17 -35.83
C TYR A 319 12.51 1.11 -35.33
N ARG A 320 13.44 1.64 -36.12
CA ARG A 320 14.84 1.84 -35.76
C ARG A 320 15.28 3.20 -36.30
N GLY A 321 15.84 4.05 -35.46
CA GLY A 321 16.20 5.42 -35.81
C GLY A 321 16.29 6.36 -34.59
N PRO A 322 16.69 7.61 -34.79
CA PRO A 322 16.66 8.64 -33.75
C PRO A 322 15.24 8.90 -33.24
N ASP A 323 15.11 9.53 -32.07
CA ASP A 323 13.82 9.93 -31.48
C ASP A 323 12.78 8.79 -31.35
N ALA A 324 13.26 7.54 -31.22
CA ALA A 324 12.41 6.35 -31.17
C ALA A 324 11.26 6.45 -30.15
N ALA A 325 11.49 7.09 -28.99
CA ALA A 325 10.45 7.32 -27.99
C ALA A 325 9.35 8.29 -28.44
N THR A 326 9.68 9.36 -29.18
CA THR A 326 8.70 10.31 -29.74
C THR A 326 7.95 9.67 -30.91
N HIS A 327 8.66 8.97 -31.80
CA HIS A 327 8.07 8.26 -32.92
C HIS A 327 7.10 7.15 -32.45
N PHE A 328 7.45 6.44 -31.37
CA PHE A 328 6.58 5.46 -30.71
C PHE A 328 5.25 6.05 -30.26
N ILE A 329 5.26 7.15 -29.51
CA ILE A 329 4.03 7.78 -29.00
C ILE A 329 3.17 8.31 -30.15
N ASN A 330 3.77 8.91 -31.17
CA ASN A 330 3.06 9.32 -32.39
C ASN A 330 2.36 8.14 -33.08
N ASN A 331 3.03 6.99 -33.20
CA ASN A 331 2.41 5.80 -33.78
C ASN A 331 1.32 5.20 -32.88
N LEU A 332 1.49 5.16 -31.56
CA LEU A 332 0.44 4.74 -30.63
C LEU A 332 -0.81 5.64 -30.70
N ILE A 333 -0.65 6.95 -30.94
CA ILE A 333 -1.78 7.86 -31.14
C ILE A 333 -2.53 7.48 -32.43
N LYS A 334 -1.82 7.17 -33.53
CA LYS A 334 -2.43 6.67 -34.77
C LYS A 334 -3.16 5.34 -34.56
N GLU A 335 -2.58 4.37 -33.85
CA GLU A 335 -3.28 3.12 -33.48
C GLU A 335 -4.56 3.41 -32.70
N LYS A 336 -4.47 4.26 -31.67
CA LYS A 336 -5.61 4.66 -30.83
C LYS A 336 -6.71 5.29 -31.67
N ASP A 337 -6.37 6.14 -32.65
CA ASP A 337 -7.36 6.79 -33.52
C ASP A 337 -8.02 5.78 -34.49
N GLN A 338 -7.27 4.83 -35.04
CA GLN A 338 -7.82 3.73 -35.86
C GLN A 338 -8.73 2.78 -35.06
N ILE A 339 -8.35 2.49 -33.82
CA ILE A 339 -9.08 1.58 -32.92
C ILE A 339 -10.31 2.26 -32.29
N THR A 340 -10.30 3.60 -32.15
CA THR A 340 -11.37 4.34 -31.46
C THR A 340 -12.77 4.03 -32.02
N PRO A 341 -13.04 4.12 -33.34
CA PRO A 341 -14.32 3.73 -33.92
C PRO A 341 -14.78 2.31 -33.53
N MET A 342 -13.86 1.34 -33.52
CA MET A 342 -14.15 -0.06 -33.17
C MET A 342 -14.57 -0.25 -31.70
N ILE A 343 -14.05 0.59 -30.79
CA ILE A 343 -14.43 0.56 -29.36
C ILE A 343 -15.72 1.36 -29.10
N THR A 344 -16.00 2.38 -29.92
CA THR A 344 -17.13 3.30 -29.69
C THR A 344 -18.43 2.89 -30.36
N THR A 345 -18.37 2.19 -31.49
CA THR A 345 -19.55 1.66 -32.17
C THR A 345 -20.18 0.55 -31.33
N ILE A 346 -21.48 0.70 -31.04
CA ILE A 346 -22.27 -0.33 -30.35
C ILE A 346 -22.99 -1.14 -31.42
N MET A 347 -22.61 -2.40 -31.58
CA MET A 347 -23.35 -3.33 -32.43
C MET A 347 -24.76 -3.56 -31.83
N PRO A 348 -25.83 -3.48 -32.64
CA PRO A 348 -27.18 -3.74 -32.15
C PRO A 348 -27.31 -5.17 -31.65
N MET A 349 -28.11 -5.34 -30.59
CA MET A 349 -28.47 -6.65 -30.06
C MET A 349 -29.54 -7.29 -30.92
N ASN A 350 -29.33 -8.56 -31.27
CA ASN A 350 -30.31 -9.40 -31.93
C ASN A 350 -30.46 -10.67 -31.09
N LEU A 351 -31.62 -10.87 -30.46
CA LEU A 351 -31.89 -12.02 -29.59
C LEU A 351 -32.51 -13.16 -30.40
N SER A 352 -32.13 -14.40 -30.10
CA SER A 352 -32.92 -15.56 -30.52
C SER A 352 -34.21 -15.68 -29.69
N PRO A 353 -35.23 -16.41 -30.17
CA PRO A 353 -36.42 -16.71 -29.37
C PRO A 353 -36.10 -17.40 -28.03
N GLU A 354 -35.09 -18.28 -28.02
CA GLU A 354 -34.61 -18.99 -26.82
C GLU A 354 -33.97 -18.01 -25.81
N GLU A 355 -33.17 -17.05 -26.27
CA GLU A 355 -32.55 -16.03 -25.42
C GLU A 355 -33.58 -15.08 -24.81
N GLU A 356 -34.67 -14.79 -25.54
CA GLU A 356 -35.78 -13.98 -25.07
C GLU A 356 -36.64 -14.73 -24.03
N GLU A 357 -36.89 -16.04 -24.22
CA GLU A 357 -37.50 -16.89 -23.19
C GLU A 357 -36.62 -16.99 -21.93
N GLN A 358 -35.29 -17.11 -22.09
CA GLN A 358 -34.33 -17.07 -21.00
C GLN A 358 -34.35 -15.70 -20.28
N PHE A 359 -34.41 -14.58 -21.00
CA PHE A 359 -34.55 -13.25 -20.40
C PHE A 359 -35.85 -13.12 -19.59
N ASN A 360 -36.95 -13.68 -20.09
CA ASN A 360 -38.26 -13.59 -19.45
C ASN A 360 -38.32 -14.44 -18.17
N SER A 361 -37.80 -15.66 -18.20
CA SER A 361 -37.74 -16.57 -17.05
C SER A 361 -36.69 -16.21 -15.99
N GLU A 362 -35.63 -15.47 -16.34
CA GLU A 362 -34.59 -15.08 -15.39
C GLU A 362 -35.12 -14.09 -14.32
N THR A 363 -34.92 -14.47 -13.05
CA THR A 363 -35.37 -13.73 -11.86
C THR A 363 -34.21 -13.10 -11.09
N ARG A 364 -32.95 -13.37 -11.46
CA ARG A 364 -31.77 -12.88 -10.74
C ARG A 364 -30.77 -12.23 -11.70
N CYS A 365 -30.24 -11.08 -11.29
CA CYS A 365 -29.29 -10.34 -12.11
C CYS A 365 -28.02 -11.16 -12.30
N TYR A 366 -27.64 -11.44 -13.55
CA TYR A 366 -26.51 -12.32 -13.83
C TYR A 366 -25.17 -11.75 -13.30
N LEU A 367 -25.05 -10.42 -13.12
CA LEU A 367 -23.87 -9.72 -12.61
C LEU A 367 -23.77 -9.75 -11.07
N CYS A 368 -24.82 -9.33 -10.35
CA CYS A 368 -24.77 -9.17 -8.89
C CYS A 368 -25.43 -10.32 -8.11
N LYS A 369 -26.16 -11.21 -8.80
CA LYS A 369 -26.91 -12.37 -8.26
C LYS A 369 -28.06 -12.05 -7.28
N HIS A 370 -28.43 -10.78 -7.12
CA HIS A 370 -29.65 -10.35 -6.43
C HIS A 370 -30.87 -10.44 -7.36
N LEU A 371 -32.09 -10.41 -6.79
CA LEU A 371 -33.34 -10.49 -7.54
C LEU A 371 -33.49 -9.32 -8.52
N LEU A 372 -34.04 -9.60 -9.70
CA LEU A 372 -34.47 -8.61 -10.69
C LEU A 372 -35.89 -8.19 -10.34
N GLU A 373 -36.06 -6.92 -10.00
CA GLU A 373 -37.37 -6.32 -9.75
C GLU A 373 -37.78 -5.51 -10.99
N ASN A 374 -38.33 -4.31 -10.80
CA ASN A 374 -38.86 -3.48 -11.89
C ASN A 374 -37.78 -2.84 -12.79
N ASP A 375 -36.48 -3.10 -12.56
CA ASP A 375 -35.34 -2.53 -13.28
C ASP A 375 -34.59 -3.55 -14.15
N LYS A 376 -35.24 -4.66 -14.51
CA LYS A 376 -34.72 -5.71 -15.40
C LYS A 376 -34.46 -5.18 -16.82
N VAL A 377 -33.19 -5.19 -17.24
CA VAL A 377 -32.73 -4.80 -18.59
C VAL A 377 -31.91 -5.92 -19.25
N ARG A 378 -31.91 -5.93 -20.59
CA ARG A 378 -31.09 -6.85 -21.41
C ARG A 378 -29.67 -6.29 -21.55
N ASP A 379 -28.66 -7.03 -21.12
CA ASP A 379 -27.24 -6.70 -21.36
C ASP A 379 -26.68 -7.47 -22.55
N HIS A 380 -25.80 -6.84 -23.33
CA HIS A 380 -25.21 -7.43 -24.53
C HIS A 380 -23.78 -6.98 -24.77
N CYS A 381 -23.07 -7.72 -25.62
CA CYS A 381 -21.73 -7.38 -26.05
C CYS A 381 -21.75 -6.30 -27.15
N HIS A 382 -21.38 -5.07 -26.81
CA HIS A 382 -21.30 -3.96 -27.78
C HIS A 382 -20.38 -4.24 -29.00
N LEU A 383 -19.43 -5.18 -28.89
CA LEU A 383 -18.51 -5.57 -29.98
C LEU A 383 -19.05 -6.69 -30.89
N SER A 384 -20.14 -7.37 -30.51
CA SER A 384 -20.61 -8.56 -31.22
C SER A 384 -22.12 -8.75 -31.26
N GLY A 385 -22.91 -7.81 -30.72
CA GLY A 385 -24.38 -7.87 -30.60
C GLY A 385 -24.93 -8.91 -29.62
N ARG A 386 -24.19 -10.00 -29.36
CA ARG A 386 -24.62 -11.15 -28.55
C ARG A 386 -25.12 -10.76 -27.16
N TYR A 387 -26.30 -11.25 -26.82
CA TYR A 387 -26.89 -11.14 -25.49
C TYR A 387 -26.02 -11.86 -24.44
N ARG A 388 -26.12 -11.42 -23.18
CA ARG A 388 -25.31 -11.93 -22.05
C ARG A 388 -26.12 -12.35 -20.83
N GLY A 389 -27.35 -11.84 -20.69
CA GLY A 389 -28.20 -12.11 -19.54
C GLY A 389 -28.99 -10.89 -19.05
N ALA A 390 -29.94 -11.17 -18.17
CA ALA A 390 -30.76 -10.15 -17.52
C ALA A 390 -30.00 -9.46 -16.38
N ALA A 391 -30.00 -8.12 -16.37
CA ALA A 391 -29.29 -7.32 -15.38
C ALA A 391 -30.17 -6.20 -14.81
N HIS A 392 -29.79 -5.69 -13.63
CA HIS A 392 -30.30 -4.40 -13.13
C HIS A 392 -29.84 -3.27 -14.04
N ASN A 393 -30.66 -2.23 -14.22
CA ASN A 393 -30.29 -1.04 -14.99
C ASN A 393 -28.99 -0.42 -14.47
N TYR A 394 -28.85 -0.25 -13.14
CA TYR A 394 -27.61 0.23 -12.53
C TYR A 394 -26.40 -0.70 -12.80
N CYS A 395 -26.60 -2.03 -12.73
CA CYS A 395 -25.53 -2.99 -13.00
C CYS A 395 -25.08 -2.94 -14.47
N ASN A 396 -26.01 -2.87 -15.42
CA ASN A 396 -25.73 -2.68 -16.85
C ASN A 396 -24.98 -1.35 -17.11
N LEU A 397 -25.50 -0.23 -16.61
CA LEU A 397 -24.87 1.09 -16.76
C LEU A 397 -23.44 1.13 -16.22
N LYS A 398 -23.16 0.38 -15.16
CA LYS A 398 -21.83 0.21 -14.57
C LYS A 398 -20.96 -0.79 -15.35
N TYR A 399 -21.55 -1.83 -15.92
CA TYR A 399 -20.87 -2.89 -16.67
C TYR A 399 -20.59 -2.49 -18.12
N LYS A 400 -20.18 -1.25 -18.36
CA LYS A 400 -19.77 -0.76 -19.68
C LYS A 400 -18.30 -1.03 -19.95
N MET A 401 -17.96 -1.32 -21.20
CA MET A 401 -16.57 -1.46 -21.63
C MET A 401 -15.79 -0.17 -21.35
N ARG A 402 -14.57 -0.30 -20.80
CA ARG A 402 -13.70 0.84 -20.53
C ARG A 402 -13.11 1.36 -21.84
N LYS A 403 -13.26 2.66 -22.08
CA LYS A 403 -12.75 3.37 -23.27
C LYS A 403 -11.25 3.66 -23.13
N MET A 404 -10.48 2.58 -23.11
CA MET A 404 -9.08 2.58 -22.71
C MET A 404 -8.35 1.42 -23.38
N ILE A 405 -7.21 1.71 -23.99
CA ILE A 405 -6.32 0.72 -24.62
C ILE A 405 -5.09 0.55 -23.71
N PRO A 406 -4.91 -0.62 -23.07
CA PRO A 406 -3.69 -0.91 -22.31
C PRO A 406 -2.50 -1.11 -23.26
N VAL A 407 -1.38 -0.47 -22.92
CA VAL A 407 -0.06 -0.64 -23.54
C VAL A 407 0.83 -1.33 -22.50
N VAL A 408 1.19 -2.58 -22.77
CA VAL A 408 1.86 -3.48 -21.84
C VAL A 408 3.33 -3.61 -22.21
N PHE A 409 4.17 -3.34 -21.22
CA PHE A 409 5.63 -3.47 -21.28
C PHE A 409 6.12 -4.45 -20.20
N HIS A 410 7.32 -5.00 -20.35
CA HIS A 410 7.96 -5.78 -19.30
C HIS A 410 8.96 -4.93 -18.51
N ASN A 411 8.75 -4.77 -17.20
CA ASN A 411 9.61 -3.98 -16.31
C ASN A 411 9.61 -2.45 -16.61
N LEU A 412 8.59 -1.97 -17.33
CA LEU A 412 8.28 -0.56 -17.66
C LEU A 412 8.78 0.45 -16.62
N LYS A 413 8.38 0.27 -15.35
CA LYS A 413 8.63 1.21 -14.26
C LYS A 413 10.10 1.49 -13.98
N ASN A 414 10.98 0.54 -14.28
CA ASN A 414 12.40 0.63 -13.99
C ASN A 414 13.26 0.90 -15.24
N TYR A 415 12.67 0.86 -16.44
CA TYR A 415 13.38 1.06 -17.70
C TYR A 415 12.59 1.98 -18.64
N ASP A 416 11.71 1.45 -19.49
CA ASP A 416 11.10 2.15 -20.64
C ASP A 416 10.31 3.41 -20.25
N ALA A 417 9.72 3.42 -19.05
CA ALA A 417 9.00 4.58 -18.54
C ALA A 417 9.90 5.82 -18.44
N HIS A 418 11.20 5.68 -18.20
CA HIS A 418 12.10 6.82 -18.14
C HIS A 418 12.22 7.51 -19.51
N HIS A 419 12.36 6.73 -20.59
CA HIS A 419 12.38 7.24 -21.96
C HIS A 419 11.03 7.82 -22.39
N ILE A 420 9.92 7.10 -22.11
CA ILE A 420 8.58 7.53 -22.48
C ILE A 420 8.19 8.83 -21.75
N ILE A 421 8.41 8.90 -20.43
CA ILE A 421 8.02 10.09 -19.65
C ILE A 421 8.76 11.35 -20.13
N LYS A 422 10.03 11.24 -20.55
CA LYS A 422 10.76 12.38 -21.14
C LYS A 422 10.09 12.92 -22.40
N CYS A 423 9.62 12.07 -23.32
CA CYS A 423 9.00 12.55 -24.57
C CYS A 423 7.56 13.08 -24.39
N LEU A 424 6.87 12.79 -23.26
CA LEU A 424 5.51 13.29 -23.01
C LEU A 424 5.41 14.83 -23.00
N GLY A 425 6.50 15.54 -22.68
CA GLY A 425 6.55 17.01 -22.74
C GLY A 425 6.28 17.61 -24.13
N ASN A 426 6.42 16.81 -25.19
CA ASN A 426 6.15 17.24 -26.57
C ASN A 426 4.65 17.29 -26.88
N PHE A 427 3.81 16.59 -26.09
CA PHE A 427 2.38 16.40 -26.35
C PHE A 427 1.52 17.33 -25.46
N LYS A 428 1.64 18.64 -25.67
CA LYS A 428 1.02 19.69 -24.83
C LYS A 428 -0.52 19.69 -24.87
N ASP A 429 -1.13 19.12 -25.90
CA ASP A 429 -2.59 18.95 -26.06
C ASP A 429 -3.15 17.74 -25.30
N HIS A 430 -2.31 16.97 -24.61
CA HIS A 430 -2.71 15.77 -23.85
C HIS A 430 -2.67 15.98 -22.33
N GLU A 431 -3.61 15.34 -21.63
CA GLU A 431 -3.64 15.19 -20.18
C GLU A 431 -2.93 13.90 -19.76
N PHE A 432 -2.07 13.99 -18.75
CA PHE A 432 -1.31 12.88 -18.19
C PHE A 432 -1.76 12.56 -16.77
N ASN A 433 -2.41 11.42 -16.60
CA ASN A 433 -2.77 10.88 -15.30
C ASN A 433 -1.76 9.82 -14.88
N ILE A 434 -1.17 9.95 -13.68
CA ILE A 434 -0.10 9.06 -13.21
C ILE A 434 -0.41 8.44 -11.84
N LEU A 435 0.08 7.23 -11.63
CA LEU A 435 0.23 6.63 -10.31
C LEU A 435 1.71 6.34 -10.10
N ALA A 436 2.35 6.98 -9.13
CA ALA A 436 3.79 6.92 -8.95
C ALA A 436 4.21 6.32 -7.59
N ASN A 437 5.34 5.63 -7.57
CA ASN A 437 6.04 5.26 -6.33
C ASN A 437 6.87 6.43 -5.77
N ASN A 438 7.41 7.27 -6.65
CA ASN A 438 8.14 8.50 -6.39
C ASN A 438 8.25 9.31 -7.70
N MET A 439 8.99 10.42 -7.71
CA MET A 439 9.16 11.28 -8.91
C MET A 439 9.90 10.65 -10.10
N GLU A 440 10.50 9.47 -9.95
CA GLU A 440 11.24 8.77 -11.02
C GLU A 440 10.50 7.52 -11.51
N LYS A 441 9.84 6.78 -10.60
CA LYS A 441 9.29 5.44 -10.84
C LYS A 441 7.76 5.45 -10.84
N TYR A 442 7.18 5.25 -12.01
CA TYR A 442 5.74 5.26 -12.24
C TYR A 442 5.17 3.83 -12.26
N ILE A 443 4.13 3.58 -11.48
CA ILE A 443 3.42 2.29 -11.42
C ILE A 443 2.65 2.06 -12.71
N THR A 444 1.91 3.09 -13.14
CA THR A 444 1.17 3.19 -14.39
C THR A 444 1.00 4.67 -14.71
N PHE A 445 0.90 5.01 -15.98
CA PHE A 445 0.53 6.34 -16.45
C PHE A 445 -0.43 6.19 -17.62
N SER A 446 -1.27 7.18 -17.85
CA SER A 446 -2.21 7.19 -18.96
C SER A 446 -2.27 8.56 -19.62
N MET A 447 -2.37 8.54 -20.94
CA MET A 447 -2.44 9.71 -21.80
C MET A 447 -3.83 9.79 -22.45
N ARG A 448 -4.42 10.99 -22.42
CA ARG A 448 -5.73 11.30 -23.00
C ARG A 448 -5.66 12.64 -23.72
N LYS A 449 -6.25 12.77 -24.90
CA LYS A 449 -6.31 14.06 -25.61
C LYS A 449 -7.29 15.01 -24.92
N ASN A 450 -6.92 16.27 -24.72
CA ASN A 450 -7.82 17.29 -24.18
C ASN A 450 -8.81 17.72 -25.26
N ILE A 451 -10.08 17.32 -25.13
CA ILE A 451 -11.16 17.73 -26.04
C ILE A 451 -12.21 18.49 -25.22
N LYS A 452 -12.65 19.65 -25.72
CA LYS A 452 -13.64 20.52 -25.06
C LYS A 452 -15.09 20.26 -25.46
N GLU A 453 -15.33 19.50 -26.53
CA GLU A 453 -16.67 19.28 -27.11
C GLU A 453 -16.92 17.79 -27.36
N ASN A 454 -18.03 17.27 -26.81
CA ASN A 454 -18.82 16.03 -27.02
C ASN A 454 -18.24 14.72 -27.63
N ASN A 455 -16.98 14.67 -28.05
CA ASN A 455 -16.36 13.48 -28.62
C ASN A 455 -15.88 12.50 -27.55
N VAL A 456 -16.05 11.22 -27.86
CA VAL A 456 -15.69 10.11 -26.99
C VAL A 456 -14.17 9.94 -26.95
N THR A 457 -13.53 10.41 -25.89
CA THR A 457 -12.07 10.24 -25.71
C THR A 457 -11.71 8.83 -25.26
N VAL A 458 -10.97 8.08 -26.08
CA VAL A 458 -10.23 6.88 -25.66
C VAL A 458 -8.90 7.28 -25.05
N SER A 459 -8.46 6.57 -24.01
CA SER A 459 -7.17 6.79 -23.33
C SER A 459 -6.19 5.64 -23.57
N LEU A 460 -4.90 5.94 -23.68
CA LEU A 460 -3.83 4.93 -23.64
C LEU A 460 -3.39 4.76 -22.18
N GLN A 461 -3.38 3.53 -21.65
CA GLN A 461 -2.87 3.25 -20.30
C GLN A 461 -1.61 2.38 -20.37
N PHE A 462 -0.48 2.91 -19.94
CA PHE A 462 0.79 2.19 -19.87
C PHE A 462 0.85 1.35 -18.58
N ILE A 463 1.09 0.05 -18.73
CA ILE A 463 1.02 -0.96 -17.68
C ILE A 463 2.29 -1.80 -17.66
N ASP A 464 2.84 -1.97 -16.46
CA ASP A 464 4.03 -2.79 -16.21
C ASP A 464 3.63 -4.23 -15.87
N SER A 465 3.85 -5.17 -16.80
CA SER A 465 3.57 -6.59 -16.57
C SER A 465 4.37 -7.16 -15.38
N PHE A 466 5.58 -6.65 -15.10
CA PHE A 466 6.43 -7.11 -14.01
C PHE A 466 5.84 -6.80 -12.62
N GLN A 467 4.92 -5.85 -12.51
CA GLN A 467 4.21 -5.59 -11.24
C GLN A 467 3.14 -6.64 -10.93
N PHE A 468 2.70 -7.38 -11.96
CA PHE A 468 1.85 -8.57 -11.84
C PHE A 468 2.67 -9.87 -11.96
N LEU A 469 4.01 -9.77 -12.09
CA LEU A 469 4.95 -10.86 -12.38
C LEU A 469 6.36 -10.52 -11.85
N PRO A 470 6.63 -10.53 -10.52
CA PRO A 470 7.80 -9.87 -9.92
C PRO A 470 9.15 -10.61 -10.08
N THR A 471 9.31 -11.40 -11.16
CA THR A 471 10.43 -12.34 -11.33
C THR A 471 10.83 -12.48 -12.79
N SER A 472 12.14 -12.46 -13.09
CA SER A 472 12.65 -12.69 -14.45
C SER A 472 12.58 -14.17 -14.86
N LEU A 473 12.43 -14.45 -16.16
CA LEU A 473 12.41 -15.79 -16.78
C LEU A 473 13.45 -16.76 -16.17
N GLN A 474 14.69 -16.29 -16.00
CA GLN A 474 15.81 -17.07 -15.42
C GLN A 474 15.58 -17.56 -13.98
N LYS A 475 14.74 -16.88 -13.17
CA LYS A 475 14.42 -17.29 -11.78
C LYS A 475 13.16 -18.19 -11.71
N LEU A 476 12.37 -18.25 -12.78
CA LEU A 476 11.13 -19.03 -12.87
C LEU A 476 11.37 -20.52 -13.21
N VAL A 477 12.60 -20.87 -13.59
CA VAL A 477 13.02 -22.26 -13.88
C VAL A 477 13.04 -23.16 -12.62
N GLN A 478 13.09 -22.60 -11.41
CA GLN A 478 13.51 -23.33 -10.20
C GLN A 478 12.40 -23.74 -9.19
N ASN A 479 11.09 -23.57 -9.45
CA ASN A 479 10.07 -23.72 -8.38
C ASN A 479 8.75 -24.43 -8.82
N LEU A 480 8.67 -25.75 -8.64
CA LEU A 480 7.53 -26.61 -9.04
C LEU A 480 6.41 -26.79 -7.97
N LYS A 481 5.37 -27.59 -8.29
CA LYS A 481 3.94 -27.31 -8.00
C LYS A 481 3.09 -28.25 -7.12
N ASP A 482 2.13 -27.59 -6.48
CA ASP A 482 0.92 -27.90 -5.71
C ASP A 482 0.02 -29.07 -6.18
N SER A 483 -0.37 -29.97 -5.24
CA SER A 483 -1.58 -30.84 -5.23
C SER A 483 -1.68 -31.59 -3.88
N ASP A 484 -2.53 -31.31 -2.89
CA ASP A 484 -3.89 -30.74 -2.87
C ASP A 484 -4.29 -30.14 -1.49
N PHE A 485 -5.30 -29.25 -1.44
CA PHE A 485 -5.89 -28.74 -0.17
C PHE A 485 -7.38 -28.98 -0.01
N ASN A 486 -7.70 -30.02 0.74
CA ASN A 486 -9.04 -30.29 1.23
C ASN A 486 -9.20 -29.99 2.74
N ILE A 487 -8.12 -29.62 3.44
CA ILE A 487 -8.05 -29.49 4.92
C ILE A 487 -7.92 -28.02 5.36
N LEU A 488 -8.67 -27.12 4.72
CA LEU A 488 -8.77 -25.71 5.12
C LEU A 488 -9.99 -25.49 6.06
N LYS A 489 -10.14 -26.41 7.01
CA LYS A 489 -10.96 -26.29 8.23
C LYS A 489 -10.02 -26.09 9.41
N GLN A 490 -10.51 -25.37 10.42
CA GLN A 490 -9.93 -25.29 11.76
C GLN A 490 -8.53 -24.67 11.93
N ASN A 491 -8.59 -23.44 12.39
CA ASN A 491 -8.00 -23.02 13.69
C ASN A 491 -6.51 -22.53 13.97
N VAL A 492 -6.37 -21.20 14.15
CA VAL A 492 -5.34 -20.45 14.91
C VAL A 492 -6.04 -19.26 15.58
N SER A 493 -6.06 -19.34 16.89
CA SER A 493 -6.71 -18.42 17.79
C SER A 493 -5.68 -17.80 18.73
N LEU A 494 -6.18 -17.45 19.92
CA LEU A 494 -5.60 -17.72 21.24
C LEU A 494 -4.38 -18.66 21.30
N ASP A 495 -4.32 -19.71 20.46
CA ASP A 495 -3.20 -20.63 20.26
C ASP A 495 -1.81 -20.00 20.29
N LYS A 496 -1.61 -18.79 19.73
CA LYS A 496 -0.30 -18.14 19.85
C LYS A 496 0.00 -17.74 21.31
N ILE A 497 -0.96 -17.15 22.00
CA ILE A 497 -0.79 -16.78 23.42
C ILE A 497 -0.64 -18.05 24.25
N HIS A 498 -1.48 -19.06 24.02
CA HIS A 498 -1.45 -20.34 24.70
C HIS A 498 -0.12 -21.10 24.49
N LEU A 499 0.42 -21.13 23.26
CA LEU A 499 1.73 -21.70 22.96
C LEU A 499 2.86 -20.94 23.68
N LEU A 500 2.83 -19.61 23.68
CA LEU A 500 3.83 -18.79 24.36
C LEU A 500 3.77 -18.98 25.89
N LEU A 501 2.56 -19.01 26.48
CA LEU A 501 2.35 -19.31 27.91
C LEU A 501 2.84 -20.72 28.27
N ARG A 502 2.48 -21.75 27.48
CA ARG A 502 2.98 -23.14 27.66
C ARG A 502 4.49 -23.27 27.51
N LYS A 503 5.16 -22.32 26.84
CA LYS A 503 6.63 -22.26 26.71
C LYS A 503 7.27 -21.29 27.72
N GLY A 504 6.55 -20.91 28.78
CA GLY A 504 7.10 -20.23 29.96
C GLY A 504 7.03 -18.69 29.95
N LEU A 505 6.47 -18.06 28.91
CA LEU A 505 6.28 -16.60 28.92
C LEU A 505 5.18 -16.21 29.91
N LYS A 506 5.46 -15.23 30.78
CA LYS A 506 4.50 -14.73 31.78
C LYS A 506 3.69 -13.56 31.20
N LEU A 507 2.36 -13.70 31.15
CA LEU A 507 1.47 -12.61 30.74
C LEU A 507 1.30 -11.60 31.88
N THR A 508 1.89 -10.42 31.73
CA THR A 508 1.83 -9.36 32.76
C THR A 508 0.58 -8.49 32.67
N LYS A 509 0.09 -8.19 31.45
CA LYS A 509 -1.04 -7.27 31.23
C LYS A 509 -1.71 -7.45 29.87
N VAL A 510 -3.04 -7.40 29.84
CA VAL A 510 -3.84 -7.32 28.60
C VAL A 510 -4.37 -5.90 28.44
N HIS A 511 -3.95 -5.21 27.38
CA HIS A 511 -4.36 -3.82 27.12
C HIS A 511 -5.68 -3.72 26.33
N LYS A 512 -5.86 -4.58 25.32
CA LYS A 512 -7.03 -4.57 24.42
C LYS A 512 -7.23 -5.94 23.78
N VAL A 513 -8.49 -6.33 23.58
CA VAL A 513 -8.88 -7.53 22.82
C VAL A 513 -9.74 -7.09 21.63
N LEU A 514 -9.51 -7.68 20.47
CA LEU A 514 -10.31 -7.48 19.26
C LEU A 514 -10.93 -8.82 18.85
N SER A 515 -12.26 -8.90 18.87
CA SER A 515 -13.03 -10.09 18.50
C SER A 515 -13.88 -9.83 17.25
N PHE A 516 -13.94 -10.81 16.34
CA PHE A 516 -14.65 -10.68 15.07
C PHE A 516 -15.24 -12.03 14.63
N LYS A 517 -16.42 -12.00 13.99
CA LYS A 517 -17.02 -13.18 13.36
C LYS A 517 -16.26 -13.52 12.07
N GLN A 518 -16.04 -14.80 11.81
CA GLN A 518 -15.22 -15.26 10.69
C GLN A 518 -15.99 -16.26 9.81
N LYS A 519 -15.72 -16.23 8.50
CA LYS A 519 -16.19 -17.20 7.51
C LYS A 519 -15.07 -17.48 6.50
N PRO A 520 -15.01 -18.66 5.86
CA PRO A 520 -13.96 -19.00 4.89
C PRO A 520 -14.17 -18.33 3.52
N TRP A 521 -14.34 -17.00 3.48
CA TRP A 521 -14.76 -16.27 2.27
C TRP A 521 -13.73 -16.28 1.13
N LEU A 522 -12.43 -16.41 1.43
CA LEU A 522 -11.38 -16.57 0.43
C LEU A 522 -11.23 -18.01 -0.08
N LYS A 523 -11.83 -19.00 0.59
CA LYS A 523 -11.59 -20.43 0.31
C LYS A 523 -11.81 -20.77 -1.18
N PRO A 524 -12.93 -20.41 -1.84
CA PRO A 524 -13.14 -20.74 -3.25
C PRO A 524 -12.11 -20.09 -4.19
N TYR A 525 -11.64 -18.87 -3.86
CA TYR A 525 -10.65 -18.15 -4.66
C TYR A 525 -9.25 -18.78 -4.54
N ILE A 526 -8.84 -19.13 -3.32
CA ILE A 526 -7.57 -19.81 -3.07
C ILE A 526 -7.59 -21.22 -3.67
N GLU A 527 -8.69 -21.97 -3.54
CA GLU A 527 -8.86 -23.29 -4.13
C GLU A 527 -8.84 -23.24 -5.66
N PHE A 528 -9.56 -22.29 -6.28
CA PHE A 528 -9.51 -22.06 -7.73
C PHE A 528 -8.08 -21.79 -8.21
N ASN A 529 -7.39 -20.79 -7.64
CA ASN A 529 -6.03 -20.46 -8.02
C ASN A 529 -5.06 -21.62 -7.75
N THR A 530 -5.25 -22.39 -6.67
CA THR A 530 -4.43 -23.56 -6.39
C THR A 530 -4.67 -24.67 -7.41
N ASN A 531 -5.92 -24.93 -7.79
CA ASN A 531 -6.31 -25.92 -8.81
C ASN A 531 -5.78 -25.55 -10.20
N GLN A 532 -5.99 -24.30 -10.64
CA GLN A 532 -5.40 -23.75 -11.86
C GLN A 532 -3.87 -23.81 -11.82
N ARG A 533 -3.28 -23.58 -10.63
CA ARG A 533 -1.86 -23.83 -10.41
C ARG A 533 -1.55 -25.31 -10.66
N LYS A 534 -2.17 -26.33 -10.06
CA LYS A 534 -1.82 -27.75 -10.36
C LYS A 534 -1.84 -28.06 -11.86
N LEU A 535 -2.91 -27.65 -12.55
CA LEU A 535 -3.18 -27.96 -13.96
C LEU A 535 -2.17 -27.33 -14.94
N ALA A 536 -1.69 -26.12 -14.69
CA ALA A 536 -0.89 -25.41 -15.68
C ALA A 536 0.48 -26.07 -15.97
N SER A 537 0.81 -26.22 -17.26
CA SER A 537 2.04 -26.87 -17.72
C SER A 537 3.28 -25.97 -17.61
N SER A 538 3.16 -24.72 -18.09
CA SER A 538 4.26 -23.75 -18.21
C SER A 538 4.73 -23.22 -16.85
N SER A 539 6.03 -22.87 -16.72
CA SER A 539 6.63 -22.22 -15.53
C SER A 539 5.97 -20.85 -15.22
N PHE A 540 5.53 -20.15 -16.25
CA PHE A 540 4.88 -18.84 -16.17
C PHE A 540 3.54 -18.86 -15.42
N GLU A 541 2.61 -19.70 -15.85
CA GLU A 541 1.28 -19.82 -15.23
C GLU A 541 1.37 -20.27 -13.76
N LYS A 542 2.42 -21.03 -13.41
CA LYS A 542 2.70 -21.49 -12.03
C LYS A 542 2.79 -20.32 -11.07
N ASP A 543 3.52 -19.28 -11.46
CA ASP A 543 3.78 -18.12 -10.63
C ASP A 543 2.72 -17.03 -10.79
N PHE A 544 1.99 -16.98 -11.91
CA PHE A 544 0.81 -16.13 -12.05
C PHE A 544 -0.27 -16.44 -11.00
N PHE A 545 -0.79 -17.68 -10.95
CA PHE A 545 -1.82 -18.06 -9.97
C PHE A 545 -1.33 -17.99 -8.51
N LYS A 546 -0.04 -18.26 -8.27
CA LYS A 546 0.62 -18.05 -6.97
C LYS A 546 0.64 -16.56 -6.59
N LEU A 547 0.94 -15.67 -7.53
CA LEU A 547 0.97 -14.24 -7.25
C LEU A 547 -0.44 -13.69 -7.01
N LEU A 548 -1.48 -14.18 -7.70
CA LEU A 548 -2.87 -13.82 -7.39
C LEU A 548 -3.19 -14.06 -5.90
N ASN A 549 -2.82 -15.22 -5.35
CA ASN A 549 -2.95 -15.52 -3.93
C ASN A 549 -2.11 -14.58 -3.03
N ASN A 550 -0.82 -14.39 -3.34
CA ASN A 550 0.08 -13.53 -2.56
C ASN A 550 -0.32 -12.04 -2.61
N SER A 551 -0.92 -11.59 -3.71
CA SER A 551 -1.34 -10.21 -3.93
C SER A 551 -2.49 -9.81 -3.01
N VAL A 552 -3.40 -10.74 -2.69
CA VAL A 552 -4.46 -10.50 -1.70
C VAL A 552 -3.85 -10.17 -0.34
N TYR A 553 -2.92 -11.00 0.16
CA TYR A 553 -2.19 -10.74 1.40
C TYR A 553 -1.48 -9.37 1.37
N GLY A 554 -0.68 -9.11 0.32
CA GLY A 554 0.02 -7.84 0.15
C GLY A 554 -0.92 -6.61 0.14
N LYS A 555 -2.10 -6.75 -0.48
CA LYS A 555 -3.09 -5.67 -0.55
C LYS A 555 -3.82 -5.43 0.77
N THR A 556 -4.05 -6.47 1.58
CA THR A 556 -4.60 -6.28 2.94
C THR A 556 -3.63 -5.52 3.85
N MET A 557 -2.31 -5.73 3.69
CA MET A 557 -1.25 -5.01 4.41
C MET A 557 -0.84 -3.67 3.77
N GLU A 558 -1.56 -3.17 2.77
CA GLU A 558 -1.22 -1.93 2.05
C GLU A 558 -1.26 -0.70 2.98
N ASN A 559 -0.09 -0.08 3.21
CA ASN A 559 0.00 1.14 3.99
C ASN A 559 -0.31 2.39 3.13
N VAL A 560 -1.59 2.74 3.09
CA VAL A 560 -2.15 3.89 2.35
C VAL A 560 -1.55 5.26 2.72
N ARG A 561 -0.80 5.37 3.84
CA ARG A 561 -0.09 6.60 4.24
C ARG A 561 1.19 6.85 3.45
N LYS A 562 1.83 5.78 2.94
CA LYS A 562 3.07 5.87 2.14
C LYS A 562 2.83 6.18 0.65
N HIS A 563 1.58 6.37 0.24
CA HIS A 563 1.25 6.69 -1.15
C HIS A 563 1.60 8.15 -1.45
N SER A 564 2.55 8.38 -2.36
CA SER A 564 2.86 9.70 -2.90
C SER A 564 1.76 10.19 -3.83
N ASN A 565 1.34 11.44 -3.68
CA ASN A 565 0.53 12.14 -4.68
C ASN A 565 1.49 12.88 -5.61
N VAL A 566 1.51 12.51 -6.89
CA VAL A 566 2.47 13.03 -7.88
C VAL A 566 1.69 13.37 -9.15
N GLN A 567 1.99 14.51 -9.78
CA GLN A 567 1.34 14.96 -11.01
C GLN A 567 2.41 15.37 -12.04
N LEU A 568 2.15 15.10 -13.32
CA LEU A 568 2.92 15.63 -14.45
C LEU A 568 2.21 16.86 -15.00
N VAL A 569 2.97 17.89 -15.35
CA VAL A 569 2.44 19.17 -15.82
C VAL A 569 3.27 19.68 -16.98
N THR A 570 2.60 20.01 -18.08
CA THR A 570 3.18 20.60 -19.30
C THR A 570 2.82 22.08 -19.49
N SER A 571 1.88 22.61 -18.69
CA SER A 571 1.44 24.01 -18.74
C SER A 571 2.02 24.82 -17.57
N GLU A 572 2.71 25.92 -17.89
CA GLU A 572 3.26 26.84 -16.90
C GLU A 572 2.19 27.42 -15.95
N LYS A 573 1.00 27.76 -16.49
CA LYS A 573 -0.14 28.26 -15.69
C LYS A 573 -0.59 27.23 -14.66
N GLN A 574 -0.66 25.96 -15.06
CA GLN A 574 -1.01 24.85 -14.17
C GLN A 574 0.11 24.58 -13.14
N ALA A 575 1.38 24.69 -13.54
CA ALA A 575 2.52 24.54 -12.65
C ALA A 575 2.54 25.63 -11.57
N LYS A 576 2.37 26.91 -11.95
CA LYS A 576 2.25 28.05 -11.01
C LYS A 576 1.11 27.83 -10.01
N LYS A 577 -0.09 27.45 -10.48
CA LYS A 577 -1.25 27.13 -9.60
C LYS A 577 -0.97 25.98 -8.64
N LEU A 578 -0.23 24.95 -9.06
CA LEU A 578 0.09 23.80 -8.20
C LEU A 578 1.26 24.05 -7.23
N VAL A 579 2.18 24.97 -7.55
CA VAL A 579 3.24 25.43 -6.63
C VAL A 579 2.68 26.38 -5.58
N ALA A 580 1.71 27.23 -5.92
CA ALA A 580 1.03 28.12 -4.98
C ALA A 580 0.08 27.40 -3.99
N ALA A 581 -0.26 26.14 -4.26
CA ALA A 581 -1.20 25.37 -3.45
C ALA A 581 -0.59 24.96 -2.09
N PRO A 582 -1.34 25.02 -0.97
CA PRO A 582 -0.87 24.67 0.38
C PRO A 582 -0.25 23.27 0.48
N THR A 583 -0.75 22.36 -0.34
CA THR A 583 -0.32 20.96 -0.39
C THR A 583 0.94 20.74 -1.24
N PHE A 584 1.56 21.78 -1.81
CA PHE A 584 2.82 21.67 -2.53
C PHE A 584 3.97 21.24 -1.59
N LYS A 585 4.74 20.23 -2.02
CA LYS A 585 5.90 19.74 -1.26
C LYS A 585 7.23 20.05 -1.95
N ARG A 586 7.33 19.73 -3.25
CA ARG A 586 8.49 19.99 -4.13
C ARG A 586 8.13 19.66 -5.57
N PHE A 587 8.88 20.24 -6.53
CA PHE A 587 8.83 19.84 -7.93
C PHE A 587 10.21 19.36 -8.40
N LYS A 588 10.25 18.76 -9.59
CA LYS A 588 11.45 18.48 -10.35
C LYS A 588 11.15 18.72 -11.84
N ILE A 589 12.02 19.42 -12.52
CA ILE A 589 11.94 19.63 -13.97
C ILE A 589 12.50 18.36 -14.64
N ILE A 590 11.76 17.79 -15.60
CA ILE A 590 12.19 16.62 -16.39
C ILE A 590 12.71 17.09 -17.76
N THR A 591 11.97 17.99 -18.40
CA THR A 591 12.35 18.74 -19.61
C THR A 591 11.84 20.17 -19.46
N GLU A 592 12.27 21.08 -20.34
CA GLU A 592 11.75 22.46 -20.39
C GLU A 592 10.21 22.53 -20.50
N SER A 593 9.61 21.51 -21.12
CA SER A 593 8.17 21.37 -21.35
C SER A 593 7.45 20.44 -20.36
N LEU A 594 8.14 19.85 -19.37
CA LEU A 594 7.55 18.88 -18.45
C LEU A 594 8.12 18.97 -17.03
N VAL A 595 7.24 19.24 -16.07
CA VAL A 595 7.54 19.28 -14.63
C VAL A 595 6.77 18.19 -13.89
N VAL A 596 7.44 17.48 -12.98
CA VAL A 596 6.81 16.57 -12.03
C VAL A 596 6.69 17.24 -10.66
N LEU A 597 5.48 17.28 -10.09
CA LEU A 597 5.21 17.87 -8.78
C LEU A 597 4.76 16.80 -7.79
N GLU A 598 5.25 16.85 -6.56
CA GLU A 598 4.80 16.02 -5.44
C GLU A 598 3.97 16.86 -4.48
N LYS A 599 2.78 16.36 -4.13
CA LYS A 599 1.86 16.98 -3.18
C LYS A 599 1.79 16.21 -1.87
N LEU A 600 1.63 16.94 -0.77
CA LEU A 600 1.23 16.39 0.52
C LEU A 600 -0.16 15.75 0.41
N LYS A 601 -0.32 14.61 1.07
CA LYS A 601 -1.59 13.89 1.15
C LYS A 601 -2.30 14.28 2.45
N SER A 602 -2.95 15.44 2.43
CA SER A 602 -3.59 16.10 3.58
C SER A 602 -4.60 15.22 4.32
N CYS A 603 -5.38 14.41 3.59
CA CYS A 603 -6.41 13.52 4.15
C CYS A 603 -6.29 12.08 3.63
N ILE A 604 -6.49 11.11 4.52
CA ILE A 604 -6.39 9.67 4.23
C ILE A 604 -7.52 8.88 4.87
N THR A 605 -8.29 8.17 4.05
CA THR A 605 -9.24 7.16 4.53
C THR A 605 -8.54 5.82 4.77
N LEU A 606 -8.63 5.29 5.98
CA LEU A 606 -8.07 3.96 6.34
C LEU A 606 -9.03 2.84 5.93
N ASN A 607 -9.09 2.57 4.62
CA ASN A 607 -9.98 1.58 3.99
C ASN A 607 -9.25 0.29 3.54
N ARG A 608 -8.26 -0.16 4.32
CA ARG A 608 -7.57 -1.44 4.12
C ARG A 608 -7.75 -2.34 5.33
N PRO A 609 -8.15 -3.61 5.14
CA PRO A 609 -8.41 -4.53 6.24
C PRO A 609 -7.09 -5.13 6.76
N ILE A 610 -6.23 -4.28 7.33
CA ILE A 610 -4.88 -4.63 7.81
C ILE A 610 -4.93 -5.80 8.80
N TYR A 611 -5.99 -5.91 9.59
CA TYR A 611 -6.24 -7.02 10.50
C TYR A 611 -6.20 -8.40 9.81
N ILE A 612 -6.65 -8.51 8.55
CA ILE A 612 -6.64 -9.79 7.80
C ILE A 612 -5.18 -10.21 7.51
N GLY A 613 -4.38 -9.27 6.99
CA GLY A 613 -2.96 -9.52 6.72
C GLY A 613 -2.14 -9.74 8.00
N PHE A 614 -2.44 -8.99 9.06
CA PHE A 614 -1.83 -9.19 10.38
C PHE A 614 -2.10 -10.60 10.90
N VAL A 615 -3.37 -11.04 10.88
CA VAL A 615 -3.74 -12.41 11.25
C VAL A 615 -2.93 -13.40 10.42
N ILE A 616 -3.03 -13.39 9.09
CA ILE A 616 -2.28 -14.31 8.19
C ILE A 616 -0.78 -14.40 8.54
N LEU A 617 -0.14 -13.27 8.86
CA LEU A 617 1.27 -13.23 9.27
C LEU A 617 1.52 -13.90 10.63
N GLU A 618 0.66 -13.67 11.62
CA GLU A 618 0.78 -14.30 12.93
C GLU A 618 0.52 -15.81 12.88
N LEU A 619 -0.43 -16.27 12.05
CA LEU A 619 -0.74 -17.70 11.93
C LEU A 619 0.41 -18.44 11.23
N SER A 620 1.02 -17.80 10.23
CA SER A 620 2.27 -18.26 9.62
C SER A 620 3.41 -18.44 10.65
N LYS A 621 3.51 -17.59 11.68
CA LYS A 621 4.53 -17.75 12.74
C LYS A 621 4.21 -18.91 13.69
N VAL A 622 2.93 -19.12 14.03
CA VAL A 622 2.50 -20.22 14.92
C VAL A 622 2.90 -21.57 14.33
N LEU A 623 2.75 -21.79 13.01
CA LEU A 623 3.17 -23.03 12.35
C LEU A 623 4.68 -23.28 12.49
N MET A 624 5.49 -22.25 12.24
CA MET A 624 6.95 -22.31 12.37
C MET A 624 7.38 -22.59 13.81
N TYR A 625 6.75 -21.94 14.78
CA TYR A 625 6.99 -22.18 16.20
C TYR A 625 6.52 -23.55 16.67
N ASN A 626 5.39 -24.06 16.16
CA ASN A 626 4.89 -25.38 16.49
C ASN A 626 5.87 -26.47 16.01
N PHE A 627 6.34 -26.38 14.77
CA PHE A 627 7.35 -27.30 14.25
C PHE A 627 8.69 -27.19 15.00
N HIS A 628 9.16 -25.98 15.29
CA HIS A 628 10.39 -25.82 16.07
C HIS A 628 10.27 -26.37 17.50
N TYR A 629 9.28 -25.90 18.28
CA TYR A 629 9.21 -26.14 19.72
C TYR A 629 8.45 -27.41 20.14
N ASN A 630 7.56 -27.95 19.31
CA ASN A 630 6.73 -29.12 19.65
C ASN A 630 7.05 -30.37 18.82
N HIS A 631 7.76 -30.21 17.69
CA HIS A 631 8.28 -31.33 16.90
C HIS A 631 9.80 -31.46 17.06
N ILE A 632 10.59 -30.57 16.46
CA ILE A 632 12.06 -30.66 16.45
C ILE A 632 12.65 -30.64 17.86
N LYS A 633 12.42 -29.59 18.65
CA LYS A 633 12.93 -29.51 20.04
C LYS A 633 12.33 -30.58 20.97
N LYS A 634 11.17 -31.16 20.66
CA LYS A 634 10.60 -32.25 21.45
C LYS A 634 11.31 -33.58 21.20
N ARG A 635 11.69 -33.87 19.93
CA ARG A 635 12.38 -35.12 19.56
C ARG A 635 13.87 -35.08 19.92
N TYR A 636 14.55 -33.99 19.59
CA TYR A 636 16.01 -33.91 19.67
C TYR A 636 16.53 -33.11 20.88
N MET A 637 15.67 -32.35 21.58
CA MET A 637 16.07 -31.52 22.74
C MET A 637 17.28 -30.62 22.40
N ASP A 638 18.43 -30.84 23.03
CA ASP A 638 19.65 -30.06 22.80
C ASP A 638 20.48 -30.56 21.61
N LYS A 639 20.21 -31.77 21.09
CA LYS A 639 20.81 -32.31 19.86
C LYS A 639 20.37 -31.62 18.58
N ALA A 640 19.45 -30.65 18.64
CA ALA A 640 19.02 -29.86 17.48
C ALA A 640 19.29 -28.37 17.68
N ASN A 641 20.20 -27.83 16.86
CA ASN A 641 20.58 -26.43 16.81
C ASN A 641 19.89 -25.73 15.63
N LEU A 642 19.17 -24.65 15.92
CA LEU A 642 18.53 -23.82 14.89
C LEU A 642 19.54 -22.80 14.36
N LEU A 643 20.13 -23.10 13.21
CA LEU A 643 21.17 -22.29 12.58
C LEU A 643 20.61 -21.00 11.94
N PHE A 644 19.43 -21.09 11.32
CA PHE A 644 18.86 -19.97 10.55
C PHE A 644 17.33 -20.07 10.41
N THR A 645 16.69 -18.91 10.23
CA THR A 645 15.30 -18.82 9.76
C THR A 645 15.10 -17.61 8.84
N ASP A 646 14.32 -17.80 7.77
CA ASP A 646 13.79 -16.70 6.97
C ASP A 646 12.36 -16.98 6.51
N THR A 647 11.43 -16.22 7.08
CA THR A 647 10.00 -16.12 6.72
C THR A 647 9.19 -17.41 6.86
N ASP A 648 9.52 -18.42 6.09
CA ASP A 648 8.89 -19.74 5.99
C ASP A 648 9.91 -20.91 6.00
N SER A 649 11.21 -20.61 6.11
CA SER A 649 12.31 -21.60 6.19
C SER A 649 12.97 -21.67 7.59
N LEU A 650 13.48 -22.86 7.94
CA LEU A 650 14.27 -23.19 9.12
C LEU A 650 15.44 -24.08 8.72
N THR A 651 16.67 -23.75 9.12
CA THR A 651 17.85 -24.58 8.89
C THR A 651 18.36 -25.13 10.21
N TYR A 652 18.58 -26.44 10.27
CA TYR A 652 19.03 -27.15 11.46
C TYR A 652 20.30 -27.96 11.21
N GLU A 653 21.16 -27.94 12.22
CA GLU A 653 22.07 -29.01 12.60
C GLU A 653 21.33 -29.93 13.59
N ILE A 654 21.38 -31.24 13.37
CA ILE A 654 20.71 -32.24 14.19
C ILE A 654 21.65 -33.44 14.33
N GLU A 655 21.94 -33.83 15.56
CA GLU A 655 22.64 -35.07 15.90
C GLU A 655 21.61 -36.20 16.13
N THR A 656 21.63 -37.21 15.26
CA THR A 656 20.75 -38.39 15.28
C THR A 656 21.41 -39.53 14.49
N GLU A 657 20.97 -40.77 14.67
CA GLU A 657 21.46 -41.94 13.91
C GLU A 657 21.08 -41.85 12.42
N ASP A 658 19.81 -41.57 12.14
CA ASP A 658 19.30 -41.36 10.77
C ASP A 658 18.10 -40.40 10.77
N ILE A 659 18.34 -39.21 10.26
CA ILE A 659 17.32 -38.15 10.14
C ILE A 659 16.19 -38.52 9.16
N TYR A 660 16.46 -39.41 8.19
CA TYR A 660 15.45 -39.87 7.25
C TYR A 660 14.54 -40.91 7.90
N ARG A 661 15.07 -41.86 8.67
CA ARG A 661 14.26 -42.72 9.56
C ARG A 661 13.36 -41.90 10.49
N ASP A 662 13.91 -40.87 11.14
CA ASP A 662 13.15 -39.95 12.00
C ASP A 662 12.02 -39.19 11.25
N MET A 663 12.27 -38.81 10.00
CA MET A 663 11.26 -38.20 9.12
C MET A 663 10.18 -39.19 8.70
N GLY A 664 10.54 -40.45 8.45
CA GLY A 664 9.63 -41.53 8.03
C GLY A 664 8.51 -41.77 9.05
N GLU A 665 8.84 -41.80 10.34
CA GLU A 665 7.86 -41.92 11.43
C GLU A 665 6.79 -40.81 11.43
N ASN A 666 7.14 -39.63 10.91
CA ASN A 666 6.28 -38.45 10.91
C ASN A 666 6.01 -37.92 9.50
N LEU A 667 6.05 -38.79 8.48
CA LEU A 667 5.95 -38.39 7.06
C LEU A 667 4.72 -37.51 6.77
N ASN A 668 3.64 -37.66 7.54
CA ASN A 668 2.41 -36.87 7.48
C ASN A 668 2.59 -35.34 7.52
N ILE A 669 3.69 -34.83 8.12
CA ILE A 669 4.01 -33.39 8.19
C ILE A 669 5.14 -32.97 7.22
N TYR A 670 5.72 -33.91 6.48
CA TYR A 670 6.79 -33.64 5.52
C TYR A 670 6.30 -33.77 4.08
N ASP A 671 6.89 -32.97 3.19
CA ASP A 671 6.72 -33.07 1.74
C ASP A 671 8.04 -33.58 1.13
N THR A 672 8.07 -34.87 0.78
CA THR A 672 9.21 -35.57 0.19
C THR A 672 9.03 -35.84 -1.31
N SER A 673 8.08 -35.16 -1.98
CA SER A 673 7.77 -35.42 -3.40
C SER A 673 8.88 -35.01 -4.38
N ASP A 674 9.83 -34.20 -3.92
CA ASP A 674 10.94 -33.69 -4.72
C ASP A 674 12.24 -34.48 -4.45
N TYR A 675 12.18 -35.58 -3.69
CA TYR A 675 13.29 -36.53 -3.51
C TYR A 675 13.52 -37.36 -4.79
N PRO A 676 14.71 -37.99 -4.95
CA PRO A 676 14.94 -38.99 -5.99
C PRO A 676 13.89 -40.12 -5.94
N GLN A 677 13.45 -40.63 -7.09
CA GLN A 677 12.34 -41.62 -7.15
C GLN A 677 12.71 -42.98 -6.53
N ASP A 678 14.00 -43.28 -6.49
CA ASP A 678 14.66 -44.42 -5.86
C ASP A 678 14.83 -44.27 -4.33
N HIS A 679 14.57 -43.08 -3.78
CA HIS A 679 14.76 -42.81 -2.35
C HIS A 679 13.63 -43.42 -1.50
N ALA A 680 13.97 -44.13 -0.41
CA ALA A 680 13.00 -44.86 0.44
C ALA A 680 11.85 -44.00 1.03
N LEU A 681 12.04 -42.69 1.15
CA LEU A 681 11.01 -41.72 1.60
C LEU A 681 10.26 -41.00 0.47
N TYR A 682 10.54 -41.29 -0.81
CA TYR A 682 9.85 -40.65 -1.93
C TYR A 682 8.34 -40.90 -1.85
N SER A 683 7.56 -39.83 -1.82
CA SER A 683 6.10 -39.95 -1.78
C SER A 683 5.40 -38.74 -2.36
N GLU A 684 4.48 -38.99 -3.30
CA GLU A 684 3.62 -37.93 -3.82
C GLU A 684 2.44 -37.60 -2.88
N LYS A 685 2.23 -38.36 -1.80
CA LYS A 685 1.09 -38.22 -0.86
C LYS A 685 0.95 -36.81 -0.26
N ASN A 686 2.07 -36.12 -0.04
CA ASN A 686 2.10 -34.76 0.52
C ASN A 686 2.61 -33.71 -0.49
N LYS A 687 2.64 -34.06 -1.78
CA LYS A 687 3.23 -33.25 -2.87
C LYS A 687 2.73 -31.81 -2.86
N LYS A 688 3.56 -30.93 -2.32
CA LYS A 688 3.30 -29.49 -2.16
C LYS A 688 2.07 -29.20 -1.29
N ARG A 689 1.88 -29.97 -0.21
CA ARG A 689 0.88 -29.76 0.86
C ARG A 689 1.22 -28.50 1.73
N ILE A 690 0.22 -27.88 2.35
CA ILE A 690 0.23 -26.64 3.17
C ILE A 690 0.30 -27.07 4.62
N GLY A 691 1.04 -26.33 5.43
CA GLY A 691 1.40 -26.75 6.79
C GLY A 691 2.49 -27.83 6.82
N CYS A 692 2.72 -28.56 5.71
CA CYS A 692 3.84 -29.48 5.57
C CYS A 692 5.17 -28.75 5.33
N PHE A 693 6.26 -29.36 5.78
CA PHE A 693 7.62 -28.90 5.56
C PHE A 693 8.29 -29.72 4.47
N LYS A 694 8.74 -29.07 3.39
CA LYS A 694 9.67 -29.69 2.44
C LYS A 694 11.10 -29.61 2.97
N ASP A 695 11.93 -30.60 2.69
CA ASP A 695 13.39 -30.42 2.72
C ASP A 695 13.83 -29.72 1.42
N GLU A 696 14.54 -28.59 1.51
CA GLU A 696 14.92 -27.81 0.32
C GLU A 696 16.09 -28.39 -0.48
N ILE A 697 16.82 -29.35 0.10
CA ILE A 697 18.06 -29.86 -0.47
C ILE A 697 17.87 -31.31 -1.01
N ASN A 698 16.61 -31.77 -1.03
CA ASN A 698 16.13 -33.00 -1.67
C ASN A 698 16.95 -34.25 -1.25
N SER A 699 17.08 -34.48 0.05
CA SER A 699 17.85 -35.58 0.65
C SER A 699 19.38 -35.51 0.49
N ARG A 700 19.94 -34.41 -0.03
CA ARG A 700 21.40 -34.23 -0.08
C ARG A 700 21.89 -33.63 1.25
N PRO A 701 22.92 -34.21 1.89
CA PRO A 701 23.46 -33.66 3.13
C PRO A 701 24.12 -32.29 2.87
N ILE A 702 24.03 -31.42 3.88
CA ILE A 702 24.81 -30.17 3.92
C ILE A 702 26.10 -30.50 4.64
N ILE A 703 27.24 -30.35 3.96
CA ILE A 703 28.58 -30.62 4.50
C ILE A 703 29.00 -29.47 5.41
N GLU A 704 28.79 -28.23 4.98
CA GLU A 704 29.16 -27.04 5.74
C GLU A 704 28.14 -25.92 5.52
N PHE A 705 27.81 -25.20 6.60
CA PHE A 705 26.91 -24.05 6.57
C PHE A 705 27.59 -22.83 7.17
N VAL A 706 27.59 -21.71 6.45
CA VAL A 706 28.13 -20.44 6.93
C VAL A 706 27.06 -19.36 6.81
N SER A 707 26.67 -18.75 7.93
CA SER A 707 25.73 -17.63 7.97
C SER A 707 26.40 -16.42 8.60
N LEU A 708 26.58 -15.35 7.83
CA LEU A 708 27.19 -14.11 8.31
C LEU A 708 26.18 -13.18 8.98
N ARG A 709 24.95 -13.13 8.45
CA ARG A 709 23.84 -12.31 8.96
C ARG A 709 22.52 -12.65 8.27
N ALA A 710 21.41 -12.06 8.74
CA ALA A 710 20.09 -12.25 8.13
C ALA A 710 20.08 -12.05 6.58
N LYS A 711 19.76 -13.13 5.84
CA LYS A 711 19.78 -13.21 4.37
C LYS A 711 21.18 -13.06 3.74
N MET A 712 22.22 -13.51 4.42
CA MET A 712 23.60 -13.59 3.93
C MET A 712 24.29 -14.87 4.43
N TYR A 713 24.28 -15.91 3.60
CA TYR A 713 24.74 -17.26 3.96
C TYR A 713 25.18 -18.08 2.73
N SER A 714 25.97 -19.11 2.96
CA SER A 714 26.32 -20.16 2.01
C SER A 714 26.13 -21.56 2.61
N MET A 715 25.79 -22.52 1.75
CA MET A 715 25.61 -23.93 2.07
C MET A 715 26.41 -24.75 1.06
N LEU A 716 27.29 -25.62 1.55
CA LEU A 716 28.04 -26.58 0.75
C LEU A 716 27.34 -27.94 0.81
N THR A 717 27.11 -28.55 -0.36
CA THR A 717 26.63 -29.93 -0.53
C THR A 717 27.65 -30.69 -1.39
N PRO A 718 27.62 -32.04 -1.45
CA PRO A 718 28.59 -32.82 -2.22
C PRO A 718 28.76 -32.35 -3.67
N ASP A 719 27.66 -31.96 -4.32
CA ASP A 719 27.66 -31.57 -5.74
C ASP A 719 27.66 -30.05 -6.00
N SER A 720 27.43 -29.20 -4.98
CA SER A 720 27.08 -27.79 -5.24
C SER A 720 27.22 -26.81 -4.06
N GLU A 721 27.29 -25.52 -4.37
CA GLU A 721 27.20 -24.42 -3.40
C GLU A 721 25.91 -23.60 -3.59
N LYS A 722 25.06 -23.50 -2.55
CA LYS A 722 23.92 -22.56 -2.52
C LYS A 722 24.33 -21.28 -1.79
N LYS A 723 24.45 -20.17 -2.52
CA LYS A 723 24.97 -18.88 -2.02
C LYS A 723 23.92 -17.77 -2.05
N THR A 724 23.80 -17.04 -0.95
CA THR A 724 22.84 -15.93 -0.78
C THR A 724 23.55 -14.72 -0.16
N ALA A 725 23.55 -13.58 -0.85
CA ALA A 725 24.06 -12.31 -0.31
C ALA A 725 23.09 -11.16 -0.61
N LYS A 726 22.30 -10.73 0.39
CA LYS A 726 21.31 -9.67 0.24
C LYS A 726 21.95 -8.35 -0.23
N GLY A 727 21.56 -7.90 -1.42
CA GLY A 727 21.95 -6.60 -1.98
C GLY A 727 23.20 -6.63 -2.85
N VAL A 728 23.78 -7.81 -3.10
CA VAL A 728 24.80 -8.08 -4.12
C VAL A 728 24.12 -8.57 -5.40
N SER A 729 24.69 -8.31 -6.57
CA SER A 729 24.11 -8.81 -7.83
C SER A 729 24.29 -10.32 -7.96
N LYS A 730 23.34 -11.02 -8.59
CA LYS A 730 23.43 -12.47 -8.82
C LYS A 730 24.71 -12.86 -9.55
N VAL A 731 25.11 -12.08 -10.55
CA VAL A 731 26.29 -12.34 -11.39
C VAL A 731 27.55 -12.38 -10.53
N VAL A 732 27.72 -11.42 -9.61
CA VAL A 732 28.81 -11.43 -8.63
C VAL A 732 28.73 -12.64 -7.69
N ILE A 733 27.53 -12.99 -7.20
CA ILE A 733 27.34 -14.18 -6.34
C ILE A 733 27.70 -15.49 -7.07
N GLN A 734 27.44 -15.57 -8.37
CA GLN A 734 27.69 -16.77 -9.17
C GLN A 734 29.14 -16.88 -9.66
N GLN A 735 29.73 -15.77 -10.13
CA GLN A 735 31.05 -15.76 -10.77
C GLN A 735 32.21 -15.50 -9.80
N LYS A 736 32.00 -14.70 -8.74
CA LYS A 736 33.09 -14.24 -7.86
C LYS A 736 33.05 -14.83 -6.46
N LEU A 737 31.86 -15.01 -5.89
CA LEU A 737 31.72 -15.54 -4.53
C LEU A 737 31.70 -17.07 -4.54
N LYS A 738 32.57 -17.69 -3.74
CA LYS A 738 32.57 -19.11 -3.38
C LYS A 738 32.21 -19.26 -1.90
N HIS A 739 31.85 -20.46 -1.46
CA HIS A 739 31.55 -20.76 -0.05
C HIS A 739 32.75 -20.42 0.85
N SER A 740 33.98 -20.67 0.39
CA SER A 740 35.22 -20.28 1.08
C SER A 740 35.32 -18.78 1.39
N ASN A 741 34.76 -17.89 0.57
CA ASN A 741 34.77 -16.45 0.87
C ASN A 741 33.86 -16.07 2.04
N TYR A 742 32.76 -16.82 2.26
CA TYR A 742 31.92 -16.64 3.44
C TYR A 742 32.65 -17.14 4.68
N LEU A 743 33.30 -18.31 4.60
CA LEU A 743 34.11 -18.86 5.69
C LEU A 743 35.27 -17.93 6.08
N GLN A 744 35.97 -17.36 5.09
CA GLN A 744 37.03 -16.38 5.32
C GLN A 744 36.49 -15.09 5.97
N CYS A 745 35.36 -14.56 5.47
CA CYS A 745 34.71 -13.37 6.04
C CYS A 745 34.30 -13.58 7.51
N LEU A 746 33.86 -14.79 7.87
CA LEU A 746 33.56 -15.17 9.25
C LEU A 746 34.84 -15.24 10.10
N LYS A 747 35.85 -16.00 9.67
CA LYS A 747 37.09 -16.23 10.43
C LYS A 747 37.95 -14.97 10.60
N GLU A 748 38.03 -14.12 9.58
CA GLU A 748 38.85 -12.91 9.61
C GLU A 748 38.11 -11.66 10.13
N ASN A 749 36.78 -11.74 10.30
CA ASN A 749 35.91 -10.59 10.60
C ASN A 749 36.05 -9.39 9.64
N LYS A 750 36.54 -9.63 8.41
CA LYS A 750 36.76 -8.59 7.39
C LYS A 750 35.65 -8.57 6.36
N SER A 751 35.02 -7.40 6.20
CA SER A 751 34.03 -7.20 5.15
C SER A 751 34.70 -7.14 3.77
N THR A 752 34.25 -7.97 2.83
CA THR A 752 34.74 -7.91 1.43
C THR A 752 33.97 -6.87 0.64
N LYS A 753 34.59 -6.28 -0.39
CA LYS A 753 33.98 -5.32 -1.31
C LYS A 753 34.07 -5.85 -2.72
N GLU A 754 32.98 -5.71 -3.47
CA GLU A 754 32.91 -6.11 -4.88
C GLU A 754 32.42 -4.98 -5.78
N ASN A 755 33.02 -4.92 -6.96
CA ASN A 755 32.53 -4.12 -8.07
C ASN A 755 31.39 -4.87 -8.76
N MET A 756 30.21 -4.26 -8.79
CA MET A 756 29.07 -4.72 -9.57
C MET A 756 28.64 -3.65 -10.58
N ILE A 757 28.25 -4.12 -11.76
CA ILE A 757 27.63 -3.29 -12.79
C ILE A 757 26.11 -3.34 -12.58
N LEU A 758 25.47 -2.17 -12.58
CA LEU A 758 24.03 -2.00 -12.36
C LEU A 758 23.46 -1.00 -13.37
N ILE A 759 22.18 -1.18 -13.72
CA ILE A 759 21.40 -0.13 -14.39
C ILE A 759 20.75 0.75 -13.32
N LYS A 760 20.92 2.06 -13.43
CA LYS A 760 20.36 3.05 -12.49
C LYS A 760 19.81 4.25 -13.27
N SER A 761 18.62 4.69 -12.90
CA SER A 761 18.03 5.94 -13.39
C SER A 761 18.29 7.12 -12.45
N GLU A 762 18.46 8.30 -13.04
CA GLU A 762 18.57 9.60 -12.37
C GLU A 762 18.14 10.70 -13.35
N ASN A 763 17.17 11.54 -12.98
CA ASN A 763 16.58 12.56 -13.86
C ASN A 763 15.93 11.96 -15.11
N HIS A 764 15.35 10.75 -14.98
CA HIS A 764 14.79 9.98 -16.09
C HIS A 764 15.80 9.65 -17.21
N ASP A 765 17.10 9.83 -16.96
CA ASP A 765 18.16 9.24 -17.77
C ASP A 765 18.59 7.90 -17.17
N ILE A 766 18.82 6.92 -18.04
CA ILE A 766 19.26 5.58 -17.64
C ILE A 766 20.76 5.45 -17.88
N TYR A 767 21.47 4.99 -16.85
CA TYR A 767 22.91 4.80 -16.88
C TYR A 767 23.28 3.38 -16.48
N THR A 768 24.27 2.82 -17.17
CA THR A 768 25.08 1.72 -16.63
C THR A 768 26.11 2.31 -15.68
N VAL A 769 26.08 1.86 -14.42
CA VAL A 769 26.97 2.34 -13.35
C VAL A 769 27.79 1.20 -12.76
N ARG A 770 29.08 1.48 -12.48
CA ARG A 770 29.93 0.63 -11.65
C ARG A 770 29.76 1.09 -10.21
N GLN A 771 29.33 0.21 -9.32
CA GLN A 771 29.25 0.49 -7.89
C GLN A 771 30.15 -0.47 -7.13
N ASN A 772 31.08 0.09 -6.35
CA ASN A 772 31.89 -0.66 -5.40
C ASN A 772 31.09 -0.76 -4.09
N LYS A 773 30.77 -1.98 -3.64
CA LYS A 773 29.89 -2.21 -2.50
C LYS A 773 30.36 -3.39 -1.65
N THR A 774 30.16 -3.29 -0.34
CA THR A 774 30.35 -4.41 0.58
C THR A 774 29.53 -5.63 0.14
N ALA A 775 30.23 -6.72 -0.17
CA ALA A 775 29.66 -7.97 -0.65
C ALA A 775 29.31 -8.91 0.51
N LEU A 776 30.31 -9.24 1.33
CA LEU A 776 30.18 -10.04 2.54
C LEU A 776 30.58 -9.21 3.77
N SER A 777 29.98 -9.49 4.91
CA SER A 777 30.22 -8.82 6.20
C SER A 777 29.68 -9.68 7.33
N SER A 778 30.53 -10.06 8.29
CA SER A 778 30.13 -10.75 9.54
C SER A 778 29.35 -9.85 10.50
N PHE A 779 29.47 -8.52 10.39
CA PHE A 779 28.70 -7.58 11.22
C PHE A 779 27.17 -7.69 11.00
N ASP A 780 26.45 -8.12 12.03
CA ASP A 780 24.98 -8.12 12.14
C ASP A 780 24.52 -7.15 13.24
N ASP A 781 23.88 -6.06 12.84
CA ASP A 781 23.34 -5.01 13.72
C ASP A 781 22.14 -5.46 14.58
N LYS A 782 21.70 -6.72 14.48
CA LYS A 782 20.49 -7.26 15.14
C LYS A 782 20.74 -8.41 16.10
N ARG A 783 22.00 -8.89 16.20
CA ARG A 783 22.37 -9.98 17.09
C ARG A 783 23.60 -9.61 17.91
N TYR A 784 23.66 -10.13 19.12
CA TYR A 784 24.88 -10.19 19.90
C TYR A 784 25.70 -11.37 19.39
N ILE A 785 26.95 -11.13 18.98
CA ILE A 785 27.90 -12.16 18.54
C ILE A 785 28.71 -12.57 19.78
N LEU A 786 28.87 -13.88 20.00
CA LEU A 786 29.66 -14.42 21.10
C LEU A 786 31.16 -14.33 20.82
N ASP A 787 31.98 -14.56 21.86
CA ASP A 787 33.44 -14.46 21.80
C ASP A 787 34.06 -15.52 20.84
N ASP A 788 33.34 -16.60 20.55
CA ASP A 788 33.69 -17.59 19.52
C ASP A 788 33.56 -17.05 18.08
N ASN A 789 33.00 -15.85 17.90
CA ASN A 789 32.68 -15.19 16.63
C ASN A 789 31.70 -15.97 15.71
N ILE A 790 31.02 -16.99 16.23
CA ILE A 790 30.16 -17.92 15.47
C ILE A 790 28.77 -17.99 16.10
N GLY A 791 28.70 -18.24 17.41
CA GLY A 791 27.48 -18.23 18.18
C GLY A 791 26.87 -16.83 18.22
N THR A 792 25.54 -16.76 18.10
CA THR A 792 24.83 -15.47 18.13
C THR A 792 23.55 -15.56 18.95
N PHE A 793 23.28 -14.56 19.77
CA PHE A 793 22.01 -14.40 20.48
C PHE A 793 21.23 -13.18 19.97
N ALA A 794 19.93 -13.14 20.24
CA ALA A 794 19.17 -11.90 20.10
C ALA A 794 19.53 -10.97 21.27
N TYR A 795 19.59 -9.65 21.06
CA TYR A 795 19.76 -8.69 22.15
C TYR A 795 18.66 -8.88 23.22
N GLY A 796 19.06 -8.86 24.50
CA GLY A 796 18.17 -9.17 25.63
C GLY A 796 17.91 -10.66 25.88
N HIS A 797 18.70 -11.56 25.30
CA HIS A 797 18.66 -12.99 25.64
C HIS A 797 19.39 -13.26 26.96
N TYR A 798 18.79 -14.07 27.84
CA TYR A 798 19.28 -14.33 29.22
C TYR A 798 20.70 -14.91 29.35
N LYS A 799 21.29 -15.44 28.26
CA LYS A 799 22.69 -15.90 28.22
C LYS A 799 23.70 -14.80 27.84
N ILE A 800 23.22 -13.61 27.50
CA ILE A 800 24.08 -12.41 27.41
C ILE A 800 24.18 -11.89 28.84
N ASN A 801 25.38 -11.92 29.43
CA ASN A 801 25.58 -11.41 30.78
C ASN A 801 25.23 -9.92 30.82
N GLU A 802 24.21 -9.55 31.60
CA GLU A 802 23.86 -8.14 31.84
C GLU A 802 24.89 -7.50 32.76
N ASN A 803 25.94 -6.94 32.16
CA ASN A 803 26.64 -5.77 32.69
C ASN A 803 26.66 -4.71 31.57
N PRO A 804 25.56 -3.96 31.39
CA PRO A 804 25.57 -2.82 30.49
C PRO A 804 26.45 -1.70 31.06
N ILE A 805 27.42 -1.26 30.26
CA ILE A 805 28.04 0.06 30.35
C ILE A 805 27.31 0.97 29.35
#